data_AF-A0A349HZ87-F1
#
_entry.id   AF-A0A349HZ87-F1
#
_cell.length_a   1.000
_cell.length_b   1.000
_cell.length_c   1.000
_cell.angle_alpha   90.00
_cell.angle_beta   90.00
_cell.angle_gamma   90.00
#
_symmetry.space_group_name_H-M   'P 1'
#
loop_
_entity.id
_entity.type
_entity.pdbx_description
1 polymer ?
#
loop_
_entity_poly.entity_id
_entity_poly.type
_entity_poly.pdbx_seq_one_letter_code
_entity_poly.pdbx_strand_id
1 'polypeptide(L)'
;MQMSKISIILPIYNVEKYLKRCVDSILNQTIEDIEIILATDGPESCDKICEEYVTKDNRVKIVSHPGSYGKAFNKSFEIANGEYIGIVETDDWCDNSMFEKLYNKAKENDADVVKCGFYFAYDDENKNTFEVWDEYNENLDIFENQKFLASQPSVWSCIYKKDFLTKNNIKMIEDRMAFIDAPFHYETLYKADKYVLLKEPLYYYYQDNENQTVRNVKPLDGLKAEKYALDKIKESNNFEKLQKGFINSTSLHLLWNYKRLKFKDKITFWKNAREYVKTLPLDKENCKGLEKEQRKLLLDLKKYNFYSMLIINLIKNILSFIFSIKNKGGKKGIYKQITIFGIKLKFFHKPFGNQFIDKKSNQKPLVSVVMPVYNSEKYIKEAIDSILAQTYSNFEFIIVYDKSTDKTLDIIKSYQDERIKIINGDNKGLAAALNKGILYSKGKYIARMDSDDISLPKRFEKQVDYLENNPEISLLGSWQEHFGNENNIHKPQAEPDFAKMMLVFGCDFCHSTVMFNRLAFMQNFLLYPTNSIQEDYELWSKAIGVIKAANIPEVLGRYRVSGENITNNKTDELDSYEAKIALNNIKKYFKINLDDEKYYLTQRRNNPYWQMSKDDRIAYQKELKDLYLKIEKQNKKIKFINPNNMHEALKKSWRLTCGDENFVCSKYAPPYRGDFEEFMFMMENVYILKIVEKIFSIATSNNGTHKVLTIFGLKLKWKRWTNKKKIFLFGIATHNNIGDSAITEAELYFAKKYFKDYEIIEVPLYEYDNYIELIKKICTKDDMIWTSGGGNLGNRYLFEEEQRRKLVNDFKDNSIFIFPQSIYFSEDENGAKEIKASNAAYESHKSLLLFARDEKSLDNAKKYFPNVESMLFPDIVCLKRYEKKIKRKDILVCIRDVDDESGLTQEQYDLLFKYIKTLNAKIDYTKNLHSADIHPSIRKKVVEKQLENFAKHKFVITDRLHGLIFSYITNTPVIVIKSLDHKIPEFMKFLNGWDGAIYIGDNIEEFNDAVNKIASLKSKKYPNLNEYFDKMARIIEQKKGKNSDR
;
A
#
# COMPACT_ATOMS: atom_id res chain seq x y z
N MET A 1 -34.59 -50.10 22.87
CA MET A 1 -33.19 -50.10 22.40
C MET A 1 -32.30 -49.82 23.58
N GLN A 2 -31.07 -50.34 23.59
CA GLN A 2 -30.07 -49.91 24.58
C GLN A 2 -29.79 -48.42 24.37
N MET A 3 -29.69 -47.65 25.45
CA MET A 3 -29.37 -46.22 25.39
C MET A 3 -27.89 -46.07 25.06
N SER A 4 -27.57 -45.30 24.02
CA SER A 4 -26.17 -45.10 23.62
C SER A 4 -25.49 -44.09 24.53
N LYS A 5 -24.15 -44.06 24.53
CA LYS A 5 -23.41 -43.06 25.31
C LYS A 5 -23.53 -41.67 24.67
N ILE A 6 -23.44 -41.59 23.34
CA ILE A 6 -23.50 -40.31 22.61
C ILE A 6 -24.28 -40.45 21.30
N SER A 7 -25.17 -39.50 21.00
CA SER A 7 -25.71 -39.27 19.65
C SER A 7 -24.98 -38.12 19.00
N ILE A 8 -24.36 -38.35 17.84
CA ILE A 8 -23.54 -37.38 17.13
C ILE A 8 -24.33 -36.89 15.91
N ILE A 9 -24.68 -35.60 15.89
CA ILE A 9 -25.57 -35.00 14.91
C ILE A 9 -24.75 -34.24 13.86
N LEU A 10 -25.01 -34.53 12.58
CA LEU A 10 -24.33 -33.94 11.43
C LEU A 10 -25.36 -33.22 10.53
N PRO A 11 -25.50 -31.89 10.64
CA PRO A 11 -26.25 -31.07 9.68
C PRO A 11 -25.51 -31.01 8.33
N ILE A 12 -26.13 -31.53 7.26
CA ILE A 12 -25.48 -31.70 5.94
C ILE A 12 -26.11 -30.76 4.91
N TYR A 13 -25.29 -29.87 4.33
CA TYR A 13 -25.70 -29.02 3.21
C TYR A 13 -24.50 -28.64 2.31
N ASN A 14 -24.48 -29.13 1.07
CA ASN A 14 -23.51 -28.73 0.03
C ASN A 14 -22.02 -28.99 0.38
N VAL A 15 -21.74 -30.14 0.98
CA VAL A 15 -20.43 -30.55 1.55
C VAL A 15 -19.87 -31.86 0.95
N GLU A 16 -20.43 -32.33 -0.17
CA GLU A 16 -20.11 -33.62 -0.82
C GLU A 16 -18.61 -34.01 -0.81
N LYS A 17 -17.73 -33.06 -1.12
CA LYS A 17 -16.27 -33.26 -1.19
C LYS A 17 -15.61 -33.67 0.13
N TYR A 18 -16.22 -33.31 1.26
CA TYR A 18 -15.65 -33.43 2.60
C TYR A 18 -16.41 -34.45 3.45
N LEU A 19 -17.68 -34.69 3.14
CA LEU A 19 -18.61 -35.48 3.94
C LEU A 19 -18.10 -36.88 4.27
N LYS A 20 -17.43 -37.57 3.32
CA LYS A 20 -16.85 -38.91 3.59
C LYS A 20 -15.77 -38.86 4.68
N ARG A 21 -14.79 -37.95 4.57
CA ARG A 21 -13.75 -37.72 5.59
C ARG A 21 -14.38 -37.44 6.97
N CYS A 22 -15.39 -36.59 7.01
CA CYS A 22 -16.11 -36.25 8.24
C CYS A 22 -16.73 -37.51 8.87
N VAL A 23 -17.58 -38.24 8.13
CA VAL A 23 -18.30 -39.42 8.65
C VAL A 23 -17.32 -40.55 9.02
N ASP A 24 -16.28 -40.79 8.21
CA ASP A 24 -15.25 -41.79 8.51
C ASP A 24 -14.52 -41.47 9.83
N SER A 25 -14.25 -40.19 10.14
CA SER A 25 -13.62 -39.81 11.42
C SER A 25 -14.49 -40.06 12.66
N ILE A 26 -15.81 -40.19 12.47
CA ILE A 26 -16.78 -40.48 13.54
C ILE A 26 -17.01 -41.99 13.66
N LEU A 27 -17.06 -42.72 12.54
CA LEU A 27 -17.16 -44.18 12.54
C LEU A 27 -15.94 -44.87 13.20
N ASN A 28 -14.76 -44.25 13.08
CA ASN A 28 -13.49 -44.70 13.64
C ASN A 28 -13.20 -44.22 15.08
N GLN A 29 -14.21 -43.70 15.80
CA GLN A 29 -14.04 -43.32 17.20
C GLN A 29 -13.78 -44.53 18.11
N THR A 30 -12.93 -44.36 19.13
CA THR A 30 -12.60 -45.42 20.11
C THR A 30 -13.76 -45.82 21.01
N ILE A 31 -14.79 -44.97 21.10
CA ILE A 31 -16.05 -45.25 21.81
C ILE A 31 -17.04 -45.94 20.87
N GLU A 32 -17.27 -47.24 21.06
CA GLU A 32 -18.14 -48.04 20.18
C GLU A 32 -19.63 -47.69 20.29
N ASP A 33 -20.10 -47.37 21.51
CA ASP A 33 -21.51 -47.15 21.85
C ASP A 33 -21.98 -45.73 21.51
N ILE A 34 -21.93 -45.42 20.22
CA ILE A 34 -22.37 -44.16 19.62
C ILE A 34 -23.49 -44.38 18.61
N GLU A 35 -24.32 -43.36 18.45
CA GLU A 35 -25.32 -43.22 17.39
C GLU A 35 -24.91 -42.03 16.50
N ILE A 36 -25.06 -42.15 15.19
CA ILE A 36 -24.69 -41.11 14.22
C ILE A 36 -25.95 -40.70 13.45
N ILE A 37 -26.26 -39.41 13.40
CA ILE A 37 -27.48 -38.90 12.76
C ILE A 37 -27.11 -37.92 11.65
N LEU A 38 -27.24 -38.37 10.40
CA LEU A 38 -26.98 -37.60 9.19
C LEU A 38 -28.24 -36.82 8.78
N ALA A 39 -28.24 -35.51 8.99
CA ALA A 39 -29.41 -34.67 8.77
C ALA A 39 -29.25 -33.84 7.48
N THR A 40 -29.61 -34.45 6.34
CA THR A 40 -29.35 -33.90 5.00
C THR A 40 -30.47 -33.02 4.46
N ASP A 41 -30.09 -31.79 4.12
CA ASP A 41 -30.88 -30.82 3.32
C ASP A 41 -30.19 -30.54 1.97
N GLY A 42 -29.22 -31.38 1.59
CA GLY A 42 -28.25 -31.15 0.52
C GLY A 42 -28.73 -31.47 -0.90
N PRO A 43 -27.82 -31.38 -1.89
CA PRO A 43 -28.05 -31.94 -3.22
C PRO A 43 -28.03 -33.48 -3.20
N GLU A 44 -28.60 -34.10 -4.23
CA GLU A 44 -28.71 -35.56 -4.42
C GLU A 44 -27.40 -36.33 -4.20
N SER A 45 -26.24 -35.71 -4.46
CA SER A 45 -24.93 -36.30 -4.22
C SER A 45 -24.58 -36.45 -2.73
N CYS A 46 -25.02 -35.52 -1.87
CA CYS A 46 -24.90 -35.65 -0.42
C CYS A 46 -25.86 -36.73 0.11
N ASP A 47 -27.08 -36.78 -0.41
CA ASP A 47 -28.10 -37.76 0.01
C ASP A 47 -27.62 -39.19 -0.28
N LYS A 48 -27.08 -39.46 -1.48
CA LYS A 48 -26.47 -40.75 -1.86
C LYS A 48 -25.33 -41.17 -0.94
N ILE A 49 -24.49 -40.23 -0.49
CA ILE A 49 -23.42 -40.53 0.48
C ILE A 49 -24.03 -40.91 1.84
N CYS A 50 -25.10 -40.24 2.28
CA CYS A 50 -25.79 -40.60 3.52
C CYS A 50 -26.41 -42.00 3.46
N GLU A 51 -27.08 -42.34 2.36
CA GLU A 51 -27.64 -43.67 2.09
C GLU A 51 -26.56 -44.77 2.06
N GLU A 52 -25.40 -44.47 1.47
CA GLU A 52 -24.22 -45.36 1.47
C GLU A 52 -23.72 -45.67 2.89
N TYR A 53 -23.76 -44.71 3.83
CA TYR A 53 -23.36 -44.97 5.21
C TYR A 53 -24.44 -45.68 6.05
N VAL A 54 -25.72 -45.34 5.88
CA VAL A 54 -26.85 -46.03 6.55
C VAL A 54 -26.91 -47.52 6.19
N THR A 55 -26.52 -47.88 4.97
CA THR A 55 -26.46 -49.28 4.53
C THR A 55 -25.19 -50.02 5.00
N LYS A 56 -24.13 -49.31 5.37
CA LYS A 56 -22.84 -49.90 5.81
C LYS A 56 -22.73 -50.10 7.32
N ASP A 57 -23.29 -49.20 8.13
CA ASP A 57 -23.14 -49.22 9.58
C ASP A 57 -24.49 -48.95 10.27
N ASN A 58 -24.90 -49.89 11.14
CA ASN A 58 -26.21 -49.87 11.79
C ASN A 58 -26.34 -48.79 12.89
N ARG A 59 -25.25 -48.12 13.27
CA ARG A 59 -25.23 -46.95 14.16
C ARG A 59 -25.69 -45.67 13.44
N VAL A 60 -25.73 -45.68 12.11
CA VAL A 60 -26.02 -44.50 11.28
C VAL A 60 -27.52 -44.41 10.96
N LYS A 61 -28.11 -43.24 11.24
CA LYS A 61 -29.49 -42.87 10.93
C LYS A 61 -29.52 -41.63 10.03
N ILE A 62 -30.61 -41.44 9.29
CA ILE A 62 -30.80 -40.31 8.38
C ILE A 62 -32.06 -39.49 8.74
N VAL A 63 -31.95 -38.17 8.63
CA VAL A 63 -33.07 -37.21 8.74
C VAL A 63 -33.10 -36.37 7.47
N SER A 64 -33.98 -36.71 6.53
CA SER A 64 -34.07 -36.05 5.22
C SER A 64 -34.86 -34.75 5.26
N HIS A 65 -34.39 -33.78 4.48
CA HIS A 65 -35.01 -32.47 4.19
C HIS A 65 -35.50 -31.70 5.45
N PRO A 66 -34.61 -31.38 6.41
CA PRO A 66 -34.96 -30.57 7.56
C PRO A 66 -35.27 -29.10 7.22
N GLY A 67 -34.76 -28.56 6.11
CA GLY A 67 -34.99 -27.20 5.60
C GLY A 67 -34.04 -26.12 6.13
N SER A 68 -33.33 -26.36 7.23
CA SER A 68 -32.27 -25.49 7.76
C SER A 68 -31.37 -26.26 8.73
N TYR A 69 -30.18 -25.71 9.03
CA TYR A 69 -29.26 -26.28 10.02
C TYR A 69 -29.92 -26.42 11.41
N GLY A 70 -30.60 -25.38 11.90
CA GLY A 70 -31.26 -25.46 13.22
C GLY A 70 -32.38 -26.50 13.26
N LYS A 71 -33.14 -26.67 12.16
CA LYS A 71 -34.11 -27.77 12.04
C LYS A 71 -33.44 -29.14 11.94
N ALA A 72 -32.29 -29.23 11.29
CA ALA A 72 -31.50 -30.45 11.17
C ALA A 72 -31.06 -30.92 12.57
N PHE A 73 -30.54 -30.00 13.38
CA PHE A 73 -30.22 -30.26 14.79
C PHE A 73 -31.47 -30.62 15.60
N ASN A 74 -32.50 -29.78 15.62
CA ASN A 74 -33.68 -29.97 16.47
C ASN A 74 -34.41 -31.31 16.17
N LYS A 75 -34.63 -31.65 14.90
CA LYS A 75 -35.25 -32.94 14.51
C LYS A 75 -34.38 -34.15 14.88
N SER A 76 -33.06 -34.02 14.72
CA SER A 76 -32.12 -35.11 15.08
C SER A 76 -32.07 -35.31 16.59
N PHE A 77 -32.11 -34.23 17.38
CA PHE A 77 -32.18 -34.25 18.84
C PHE A 77 -33.44 -34.93 19.37
N GLU A 78 -34.58 -34.75 18.69
CA GLU A 78 -35.85 -35.40 19.05
C GLU A 78 -35.80 -36.94 18.91
N ILE A 79 -35.06 -37.47 17.93
CA ILE A 79 -34.91 -38.93 17.70
C ILE A 79 -33.64 -39.55 18.33
N ALA A 80 -32.72 -38.71 18.81
CA ALA A 80 -31.46 -39.13 19.42
C ALA A 80 -31.68 -40.02 20.65
N ASN A 81 -30.91 -41.09 20.80
CA ASN A 81 -31.01 -42.05 21.90
C ASN A 81 -29.77 -42.10 22.82
N GLY A 82 -28.86 -41.14 22.67
CA GLY A 82 -27.64 -41.00 23.48
C GLY A 82 -27.87 -40.28 24.81
N GLU A 83 -27.09 -40.66 25.84
CA GLU A 83 -27.01 -39.92 27.11
C GLU A 83 -26.48 -38.48 26.88
N TYR A 84 -25.51 -38.33 25.97
CA TYR A 84 -24.97 -37.05 25.52
C TYR A 84 -25.24 -36.83 24.03
N ILE A 85 -25.20 -35.56 23.62
CA ILE A 85 -25.35 -35.10 22.24
C ILE A 85 -24.05 -34.45 21.80
N GLY A 86 -23.48 -34.90 20.69
CA GLY A 86 -22.39 -34.25 19.97
C GLY A 86 -22.88 -33.58 18.70
N ILE A 87 -22.15 -32.58 18.21
CA ILE A 87 -22.41 -31.90 16.94
C ILE A 87 -21.11 -31.92 16.13
N VAL A 88 -21.16 -32.21 14.84
CA VAL A 88 -19.99 -32.13 13.96
C VAL A 88 -20.35 -31.40 12.67
N GLU A 89 -19.56 -30.39 12.31
CA GLU A 89 -19.68 -29.70 11.02
C GLU A 89 -19.15 -30.60 9.90
N THR A 90 -19.81 -30.56 8.75
CA THR A 90 -19.70 -31.63 7.76
C THR A 90 -18.61 -31.41 6.71
N ASP A 91 -17.85 -30.32 6.84
CA ASP A 91 -16.55 -30.09 6.19
C ASP A 91 -15.32 -30.39 7.07
N ASP A 92 -15.53 -30.65 8.36
CA ASP A 92 -14.49 -30.87 9.38
C ASP A 92 -14.20 -32.37 9.64
N TRP A 93 -13.38 -32.67 10.66
CA TRP A 93 -13.18 -34.03 11.18
C TRP A 93 -12.75 -34.02 12.66
N CYS A 94 -12.85 -35.18 13.32
CA CYS A 94 -12.49 -35.36 14.73
C CYS A 94 -11.24 -36.24 14.89
N ASP A 95 -10.53 -36.08 16.01
CA ASP A 95 -9.56 -37.08 16.49
C ASP A 95 -10.30 -38.34 16.94
N ASN A 96 -9.77 -39.54 16.66
CA ASN A 96 -10.42 -40.82 16.98
C ASN A 96 -10.72 -41.01 18.48
N SER A 97 -10.03 -40.30 19.38
CA SER A 97 -10.26 -40.36 20.82
C SER A 97 -11.21 -39.26 21.36
N MET A 98 -11.68 -38.35 20.50
CA MET A 98 -12.42 -37.15 20.92
C MET A 98 -13.65 -37.48 21.77
N PHE A 99 -14.54 -38.31 21.25
CA PHE A 99 -15.82 -38.57 21.89
C PHE A 99 -15.68 -39.44 23.14
N GLU A 100 -14.70 -40.36 23.18
CA GLU A 100 -14.36 -41.13 24.37
C GLU A 100 -13.85 -40.23 25.51
N LYS A 101 -12.86 -39.36 25.22
CA LYS A 101 -12.28 -38.45 26.21
C LYS A 101 -13.33 -37.48 26.76
N LEU A 102 -14.15 -36.90 25.89
CA LEU A 102 -15.24 -36.02 26.28
C LEU A 102 -16.27 -36.74 27.17
N TYR A 103 -16.71 -37.95 26.80
CA TYR A 103 -17.65 -38.72 27.60
C TYR A 103 -17.06 -39.12 28.96
N ASN A 104 -15.83 -39.62 28.99
CA ASN A 104 -15.16 -40.01 30.25
C ASN A 104 -15.01 -38.80 31.19
N LYS A 105 -14.63 -37.63 30.67
CA LYS A 105 -14.57 -36.38 31.44
C LYS A 105 -15.96 -35.93 31.92
N ALA A 106 -17.00 -36.14 31.10
CA ALA A 106 -18.38 -35.84 31.50
C ALA A 106 -18.86 -36.73 32.65
N LYS A 107 -18.57 -38.04 32.61
CA LYS A 107 -18.95 -38.98 33.67
C LYS A 107 -18.14 -38.79 34.96
N GLU A 108 -16.85 -38.46 34.86
CA GLU A 108 -16.00 -38.15 36.02
C GLU A 108 -16.55 -36.98 36.84
N ASN A 109 -17.07 -35.95 36.16
CA ASN A 109 -17.54 -34.71 36.79
C ASN A 109 -19.06 -34.64 36.94
N ASP A 110 -19.80 -35.59 36.36
CA ASP A 110 -21.25 -35.55 36.13
C ASP A 110 -21.67 -34.23 35.44
N ALA A 111 -20.94 -33.85 34.39
CA ALA A 111 -21.07 -32.56 33.71
C ALA A 111 -22.31 -32.47 32.81
N ASP A 112 -22.91 -31.27 32.72
CA ASP A 112 -23.95 -30.98 31.73
C ASP A 112 -23.36 -30.71 30.34
N VAL A 113 -22.16 -30.12 30.30
CA VAL A 113 -21.44 -29.80 29.07
C VAL A 113 -19.94 -30.06 29.27
N VAL A 114 -19.30 -30.67 28.27
CA VAL A 114 -17.83 -30.76 28.19
C VAL A 114 -17.37 -30.21 26.86
N LYS A 115 -16.39 -29.30 26.87
CA LYS A 115 -15.82 -28.66 25.69
C LYS A 115 -14.32 -28.92 25.57
N CYS A 116 -13.85 -29.48 24.45
CA CYS A 116 -12.42 -29.62 24.15
C CYS A 116 -11.83 -28.37 23.46
N GLY A 117 -10.52 -28.35 23.29
CA GLY A 117 -9.87 -27.45 22.34
C GLY A 117 -10.02 -27.95 20.89
N PHE A 118 -9.48 -27.20 19.93
CA PHE A 118 -9.53 -27.56 18.53
C PHE A 118 -8.37 -27.01 17.71
N TYR A 119 -8.12 -27.60 16.54
CA TYR A 119 -7.19 -27.10 15.54
C TYR A 119 -7.92 -26.23 14.51
N PHE A 120 -7.32 -25.11 14.12
CA PHE A 120 -7.57 -24.51 12.80
C PHE A 120 -6.77 -25.31 11.77
N ALA A 121 -7.45 -26.12 10.98
CA ALA A 121 -6.83 -27.09 10.08
C ALA A 121 -6.82 -26.62 8.63
N TYR A 122 -5.72 -26.88 7.91
CA TYR A 122 -5.48 -26.47 6.53
C TYR A 122 -5.00 -27.66 5.69
N ASP A 123 -5.07 -27.55 4.36
CA ASP A 123 -4.46 -28.53 3.43
C ASP A 123 -2.92 -28.59 3.56
N ASP A 124 -2.31 -27.52 4.06
CA ASP A 124 -0.89 -27.43 4.41
C ASP A 124 -0.76 -27.50 5.93
N GLU A 125 -0.52 -28.70 6.46
CA GLU A 125 -0.49 -28.99 7.91
C GLU A 125 0.47 -28.08 8.70
N ASN A 126 1.50 -27.52 8.04
CA ASN A 126 2.43 -26.56 8.65
C ASN A 126 1.78 -25.23 9.06
N LYS A 127 0.56 -24.95 8.58
CA LYS A 127 -0.27 -23.80 8.99
C LYS A 127 -1.20 -24.11 10.15
N ASN A 128 -1.32 -25.39 10.55
CA ASN A 128 -2.26 -25.79 11.59
C ASN A 128 -1.88 -25.07 12.90
N THR A 129 -2.86 -24.39 13.48
CA THR A 129 -2.76 -23.78 14.81
C THR A 129 -3.88 -24.34 15.68
N PHE A 130 -3.88 -24.08 16.98
CA PHE A 130 -4.91 -24.59 17.89
C PHE A 130 -5.42 -23.52 18.84
N GLU A 131 -6.69 -23.63 19.21
CA GLU A 131 -7.30 -22.94 20.34
C GLU A 131 -7.50 -23.96 21.47
N VAL A 132 -6.88 -23.67 22.62
CA VAL A 132 -6.95 -24.49 23.83
C VAL A 132 -7.24 -23.60 25.02
N TRP A 133 -7.93 -24.16 26.01
CA TRP A 133 -8.32 -23.46 27.22
C TRP A 133 -7.20 -23.55 28.27
N ASP A 134 -7.07 -22.51 29.11
CA ASP A 134 -6.33 -22.64 30.37
C ASP A 134 -6.94 -23.80 31.18
N GLU A 135 -6.10 -24.54 31.90
CA GLU A 135 -6.50 -25.82 32.51
C GLU A 135 -7.46 -25.64 33.69
N TYR A 136 -8.77 -25.72 33.40
CA TYR A 136 -9.84 -25.84 34.39
C TYR A 136 -10.23 -27.33 34.52
N ASN A 137 -9.55 -28.04 35.42
CA ASN A 137 -9.92 -29.40 35.81
C ASN A 137 -11.19 -29.45 36.70
N GLU A 138 -11.81 -28.30 36.95
CA GLU A 138 -12.99 -28.10 37.79
C GLU A 138 -14.12 -27.42 36.98
N ASN A 139 -15.30 -27.35 37.58
CA ASN A 139 -16.49 -26.71 36.99
C ASN A 139 -16.26 -25.22 36.68
N LEU A 140 -16.55 -24.78 35.45
CA LEU A 140 -16.49 -23.39 35.04
C LEU A 140 -17.71 -22.60 35.52
N ASP A 141 -17.57 -21.84 36.61
CA ASP A 141 -18.54 -20.80 36.94
C ASP A 141 -18.45 -19.64 35.93
N ILE A 142 -19.46 -19.56 35.06
CA ILE A 142 -19.60 -18.53 34.04
C ILE A 142 -19.91 -17.13 34.60
N PHE A 143 -20.53 -17.02 35.77
CA PHE A 143 -20.86 -15.75 36.42
C PHE A 143 -19.60 -15.08 36.97
N GLU A 144 -18.63 -15.86 37.45
CA GLU A 144 -17.29 -15.38 37.78
C GLU A 144 -16.43 -15.20 36.52
N ASN A 145 -16.50 -16.13 35.57
CA ASN A 145 -15.62 -16.21 34.41
C ASN A 145 -16.26 -15.72 33.10
N GLN A 146 -17.06 -14.63 33.17
CA GLN A 146 -17.85 -14.11 32.04
C GLN A 146 -17.06 -13.77 30.76
N LYS A 147 -15.71 -13.77 30.82
CA LYS A 147 -14.83 -13.72 29.64
C LYS A 147 -15.14 -14.82 28.63
N PHE A 148 -15.60 -16.00 29.06
CA PHE A 148 -15.90 -17.13 28.16
C PHE A 148 -17.14 -16.90 27.29
N LEU A 149 -18.03 -15.96 27.64
CA LEU A 149 -19.11 -15.51 26.74
C LEU A 149 -18.55 -14.89 25.45
N ALA A 150 -17.30 -14.43 25.45
CA ALA A 150 -16.59 -13.88 24.30
C ALA A 150 -15.66 -14.89 23.58
N SER A 151 -15.69 -16.17 23.97
CA SER A 151 -14.98 -17.24 23.25
C SER A 151 -15.66 -17.58 21.92
N GLN A 152 -14.96 -18.27 21.02
CA GLN A 152 -15.56 -18.75 19.78
C GLN A 152 -16.70 -19.75 20.10
N PRO A 153 -17.90 -19.59 19.50
CA PRO A 153 -19.05 -20.48 19.71
C PRO A 153 -18.88 -21.81 18.97
N SER A 154 -17.77 -22.51 19.22
CA SER A 154 -17.45 -23.83 18.66
C SER A 154 -18.32 -24.93 19.29
N VAL A 155 -19.62 -24.91 18.99
CA VAL A 155 -20.61 -25.90 19.50
C VAL A 155 -20.27 -27.33 19.08
N TRP A 156 -19.51 -27.48 18.00
CA TRP A 156 -18.96 -28.73 17.49
C TRP A 156 -17.76 -29.28 18.29
N SER A 157 -17.12 -28.48 19.15
CA SER A 157 -16.03 -28.95 20.03
C SER A 157 -16.56 -29.42 21.39
N CYS A 158 -17.84 -29.84 21.47
CA CYS A 158 -18.55 -30.07 22.71
C CYS A 158 -19.39 -31.36 22.69
N ILE A 159 -19.66 -31.91 23.88
CA ILE A 159 -20.83 -32.77 24.12
C ILE A 159 -21.73 -32.16 25.20
N TYR A 160 -23.03 -32.41 25.08
CA TYR A 160 -24.08 -31.85 25.93
C TYR A 160 -24.97 -32.98 26.49
N LYS A 161 -25.19 -33.04 27.79
CA LYS A 161 -26.07 -34.03 28.43
C LYS A 161 -27.50 -33.85 27.91
N LYS A 162 -28.12 -34.92 27.39
CA LYS A 162 -29.41 -34.82 26.70
C LYS A 162 -30.53 -34.32 27.63
N ASP A 163 -30.53 -34.80 28.87
CA ASP A 163 -31.49 -34.37 29.90
C ASP A 163 -31.32 -32.89 30.26
N PHE A 164 -30.09 -32.37 30.28
CA PHE A 164 -29.82 -30.95 30.51
C PHE A 164 -30.45 -30.08 29.41
N LEU A 165 -30.22 -30.41 28.14
CA LEU A 165 -30.82 -29.68 27.00
C LEU A 165 -32.36 -29.76 27.05
N THR A 166 -32.90 -30.93 27.36
CA THR A 166 -34.36 -31.19 27.42
C THR A 166 -35.02 -30.42 28.56
N LYS A 167 -34.52 -30.56 29.79
CA LYS A 167 -35.02 -29.88 31.01
C LYS A 167 -35.02 -28.36 30.86
N ASN A 168 -34.03 -27.82 30.16
CA ASN A 168 -33.86 -26.38 29.94
C ASN A 168 -34.51 -25.86 28.65
N ASN A 169 -35.14 -26.72 27.85
CA ASN A 169 -35.72 -26.43 26.53
C ASN A 169 -34.77 -25.66 25.59
N ILE A 170 -33.51 -26.10 25.54
CA ILE A 170 -32.46 -25.48 24.71
C ILE A 170 -32.59 -26.04 23.29
N LYS A 171 -32.79 -25.16 22.30
CA LYS A 171 -32.96 -25.51 20.88
C LYS A 171 -32.16 -24.58 20.00
N MET A 172 -31.76 -25.05 18.82
CA MET A 172 -31.16 -24.17 17.81
C MET A 172 -32.22 -23.37 17.06
N ILE A 173 -31.82 -22.19 16.59
CA ILE A 173 -32.69 -21.30 15.81
C ILE A 173 -32.99 -21.93 14.44
N GLU A 174 -34.27 -22.18 14.17
CA GLU A 174 -34.73 -22.87 12.96
C GLU A 174 -34.72 -22.00 11.68
N ASP A 175 -34.60 -20.68 11.81
CA ASP A 175 -34.47 -19.77 10.68
C ASP A 175 -33.20 -20.03 9.88
N ARG A 176 -33.29 -19.95 8.54
CA ARG A 176 -32.13 -20.07 7.64
C ARG A 176 -31.29 -18.77 7.66
N MET A 177 -30.46 -18.64 8.69
CA MET A 177 -29.49 -17.57 8.91
C MET A 177 -28.13 -18.11 9.40
N ALA A 178 -27.08 -17.28 9.32
CA ALA A 178 -25.78 -17.60 9.92
C ALA A 178 -25.71 -17.20 11.40
N PHE A 179 -24.70 -17.70 12.12
CA PHE A 179 -24.43 -17.44 13.54
C PHE A 179 -25.48 -17.96 14.53
N ILE A 180 -26.16 -19.06 14.19
CA ILE A 180 -27.15 -19.72 15.07
C ILE A 180 -26.51 -20.57 16.19
N ASP A 181 -25.23 -20.87 16.05
CA ASP A 181 -24.31 -21.45 17.03
C ASP A 181 -24.13 -20.53 18.26
N ALA A 182 -23.95 -19.23 18.05
CA ALA A 182 -23.70 -18.27 19.13
C ALA A 182 -24.84 -18.24 20.18
N PRO A 183 -26.14 -18.12 19.83
CA PRO A 183 -27.24 -18.22 20.78
C PRO A 183 -27.29 -19.54 21.57
N PHE A 184 -27.05 -20.67 20.90
CA PHE A 184 -27.01 -21.98 21.53
C PHE A 184 -25.82 -22.11 22.51
N HIS A 185 -24.65 -21.60 22.14
CA HIS A 185 -23.46 -21.50 22.98
C HIS A 185 -23.70 -20.63 24.23
N TYR A 186 -24.33 -19.46 24.08
CA TYR A 186 -24.69 -18.62 25.23
C TYR A 186 -25.65 -19.36 26.17
N GLU A 187 -26.73 -19.94 25.63
CA GLU A 187 -27.77 -20.60 26.44
C GLU A 187 -27.25 -21.83 27.18
N THR A 188 -26.38 -22.62 26.55
CA THR A 188 -25.71 -23.75 27.21
C THR A 188 -24.70 -23.29 28.27
N LEU A 189 -23.94 -22.21 28.02
CA LEU A 189 -22.99 -21.66 29.00
C LEU A 189 -23.64 -21.16 30.30
N TYR A 190 -24.78 -20.45 30.26
CA TYR A 190 -25.37 -19.89 31.48
C TYR A 190 -26.41 -20.77 32.18
N LYS A 191 -26.91 -21.82 31.51
CA LYS A 191 -27.86 -22.77 32.11
C LYS A 191 -27.21 -24.03 32.67
N ALA A 192 -26.00 -24.38 32.23
CA ALA A 192 -25.28 -25.53 32.77
C ALA A 192 -24.96 -25.31 34.26
N ASP A 193 -25.35 -26.25 35.11
CA ASP A 193 -24.90 -26.30 36.50
C ASP A 193 -23.44 -26.77 36.54
N LYS A 194 -23.03 -27.63 35.59
CA LYS A 194 -21.66 -28.12 35.43
C LYS A 194 -21.14 -28.04 33.99
N TYR A 195 -20.19 -27.13 33.74
CA TYR A 195 -19.52 -26.93 32.46
C TYR A 195 -18.01 -27.22 32.60
N VAL A 196 -17.47 -28.20 31.89
CA VAL A 196 -16.07 -28.64 32.04
C VAL A 196 -15.26 -28.37 30.77
N LEU A 197 -14.02 -27.89 30.93
CA LEU A 197 -13.11 -27.62 29.83
C LEU A 197 -12.02 -28.70 29.75
N LEU A 198 -11.90 -29.35 28.60
CA LEU A 198 -10.81 -30.26 28.28
C LEU A 198 -9.77 -29.50 27.45
N LYS A 199 -8.52 -29.48 27.93
CA LYS A 199 -7.40 -28.73 27.33
C LYS A 199 -6.95 -29.28 25.98
N GLU A 200 -7.12 -30.57 25.74
CA GLU A 200 -6.66 -31.23 24.52
C GLU A 200 -7.40 -30.70 23.28
N PRO A 201 -6.69 -30.32 22.21
CA PRO A 201 -7.30 -30.05 20.92
C PRO A 201 -7.63 -31.35 20.20
N LEU A 202 -8.93 -31.66 20.07
CA LEU A 202 -9.43 -32.96 19.59
C LEU A 202 -10.35 -32.86 18.36
N TYR A 203 -10.66 -31.64 17.92
CA TYR A 203 -11.48 -31.37 16.74
C TYR A 203 -10.67 -30.58 15.71
N TYR A 204 -10.88 -30.81 14.41
CA TYR A 204 -10.16 -30.15 13.33
C TYR A 204 -11.10 -29.26 12.50
N TYR A 205 -11.09 -27.96 12.80
CA TYR A 205 -11.90 -26.95 12.13
C TYR A 205 -11.23 -26.47 10.83
N TYR A 206 -11.69 -27.02 9.71
CA TYR A 206 -11.09 -26.91 8.38
C TYR A 206 -11.29 -25.51 7.76
N GLN A 207 -10.20 -24.88 7.33
CA GLN A 207 -10.19 -23.46 6.92
C GLN A 207 -10.20 -23.24 5.39
N ASP A 208 -9.78 -24.23 4.60
CA ASP A 208 -9.59 -24.05 3.15
C ASP A 208 -10.88 -24.29 2.32
N ASN A 209 -12.03 -24.61 2.96
CA ASN A 209 -13.32 -24.69 2.27
C ASN A 209 -13.78 -23.31 1.73
N GLU A 210 -13.85 -23.19 0.39
CA GLU A 210 -14.25 -21.95 -0.29
C GLU A 210 -15.72 -21.56 -0.06
N ASN A 211 -16.58 -22.53 0.24
CA ASN A 211 -18.03 -22.36 0.34
C ASN A 211 -18.56 -22.05 1.75
N GLN A 212 -17.68 -21.91 2.75
CA GLN A 212 -18.07 -21.64 4.14
C GLN A 212 -19.05 -20.47 4.27
N THR A 213 -20.13 -20.67 5.01
CA THR A 213 -21.22 -19.70 5.19
C THR A 213 -20.72 -18.32 5.64
N VAL A 214 -19.68 -18.26 6.48
CA VAL A 214 -19.06 -17.01 6.97
C VAL A 214 -18.59 -16.07 5.85
N ARG A 215 -18.29 -16.60 4.65
CA ARG A 215 -17.85 -15.85 3.47
C ARG A 215 -19.01 -15.17 2.73
N ASN A 216 -20.25 -15.64 2.90
CA ASN A 216 -21.44 -15.21 2.14
C ASN A 216 -22.64 -14.77 3.03
N VAL A 217 -22.40 -14.30 4.25
CA VAL A 217 -23.47 -13.95 5.22
C VAL A 217 -24.23 -12.66 4.88
N LYS A 218 -25.55 -12.65 5.08
CA LYS A 218 -26.40 -11.45 4.96
C LYS A 218 -26.03 -10.38 6.02
N PRO A 219 -26.22 -9.08 5.73
CA PRO A 219 -25.72 -8.00 6.60
C PRO A 219 -26.25 -7.94 8.03
N LEU A 220 -27.38 -8.60 8.32
CA LEU A 220 -28.09 -8.50 9.60
C LEU A 220 -28.13 -9.80 10.40
N ASP A 221 -27.68 -10.93 9.86
CA ASP A 221 -27.89 -12.24 10.50
C ASP A 221 -27.16 -12.33 11.86
N GLY A 222 -25.91 -11.88 11.94
CA GLY A 222 -25.19 -11.81 13.22
C GLY A 222 -25.85 -10.88 14.24
N LEU A 223 -26.49 -9.80 13.80
CA LEU A 223 -27.25 -8.91 14.68
C LEU A 223 -28.59 -9.54 15.15
N LYS A 224 -29.19 -10.44 14.36
CA LYS A 224 -30.37 -11.21 14.78
C LYS A 224 -30.00 -12.25 15.83
N ALA A 225 -28.88 -12.95 15.64
CA ALA A 225 -28.33 -13.89 16.62
C ALA A 225 -28.07 -13.20 17.98
N GLU A 226 -27.38 -12.05 17.98
CA GLU A 226 -27.16 -11.25 19.19
C GLU A 226 -28.46 -10.84 19.90
N LYS A 227 -29.50 -10.45 19.14
CA LYS A 227 -30.83 -10.13 19.71
C LYS A 227 -31.47 -11.34 20.36
N TYR A 228 -31.52 -12.47 19.67
CA TYR A 228 -32.08 -13.70 20.21
C TYR A 228 -31.36 -14.14 21.49
N ALA A 229 -30.02 -14.07 21.51
CA ALA A 229 -29.22 -14.37 22.69
C ALA A 229 -29.55 -13.44 23.87
N LEU A 230 -29.66 -12.11 23.61
CA LEU A 230 -30.05 -11.14 24.64
C LEU A 230 -31.45 -11.44 25.21
N ASP A 231 -32.40 -11.78 24.35
CA ASP A 231 -33.78 -12.05 24.76
C ASP A 231 -33.84 -13.34 25.60
N LYS A 232 -33.12 -14.41 25.23
CA LYS A 232 -32.97 -15.65 26.03
C LYS A 232 -32.31 -15.44 27.39
N ILE A 233 -31.25 -14.62 27.45
CA ILE A 233 -30.56 -14.30 28.71
C ILE A 233 -31.45 -13.44 29.64
N LYS A 234 -32.39 -12.66 29.09
CA LYS A 234 -33.40 -11.94 29.87
C LYS A 234 -34.50 -12.87 30.38
N GLU A 235 -35.01 -13.77 29.53
CA GLU A 235 -36.00 -14.79 29.92
C GLU A 235 -35.52 -15.67 31.09
N SER A 236 -34.22 -15.89 31.23
CA SER A 236 -33.63 -16.70 32.30
C SER A 236 -33.36 -15.94 33.61
N ASN A 237 -33.69 -14.65 33.72
CA ASN A 237 -33.34 -13.75 34.83
C ASN A 237 -31.83 -13.61 35.12
N ASN A 238 -30.94 -14.21 34.30
CA ASN A 238 -29.48 -14.13 34.51
C ASN A 238 -28.83 -12.89 33.91
N PHE A 239 -29.58 -12.10 33.12
CA PHE A 239 -29.03 -10.93 32.44
C PHE A 239 -28.31 -9.95 33.36
N GLU A 240 -28.86 -9.63 34.54
CA GLU A 240 -28.24 -8.69 35.49
C GLU A 240 -26.86 -9.15 35.98
N LYS A 241 -26.65 -10.46 36.15
CA LYS A 241 -25.36 -11.02 36.54
C LYS A 241 -24.36 -11.00 35.39
N LEU A 242 -24.82 -11.21 34.14
CA LEU A 242 -23.97 -11.43 32.96
C LEU A 242 -23.77 -10.20 32.05
N GLN A 243 -24.31 -9.03 32.42
CA GLN A 243 -24.32 -7.82 31.58
C GLN A 243 -22.93 -7.49 31.00
N LYS A 244 -21.89 -7.54 31.83
CA LYS A 244 -20.51 -7.18 31.46
C LYS A 244 -19.91 -8.14 30.43
N GLY A 245 -19.99 -9.45 30.65
CA GLY A 245 -19.47 -10.42 29.68
C GLY A 245 -20.26 -10.45 28.38
N PHE A 246 -21.59 -10.31 28.46
CA PHE A 246 -22.44 -10.21 27.29
C PHE A 246 -22.10 -8.97 26.44
N ILE A 247 -21.99 -7.78 27.07
CA ILE A 247 -21.57 -6.55 26.39
C ILE A 247 -20.18 -6.68 25.77
N ASN A 248 -19.25 -7.42 26.41
CA ASN A 248 -17.96 -7.73 25.81
C ASN A 248 -18.10 -8.53 24.51
N SER A 249 -18.79 -9.67 24.55
CA SER A 249 -18.96 -10.51 23.36
C SER A 249 -19.73 -9.82 22.25
N THR A 250 -20.89 -9.25 22.57
CA THR A 250 -21.70 -8.46 21.61
C THR A 250 -20.88 -7.36 20.95
N SER A 251 -20.02 -6.65 21.68
CA SER A 251 -19.22 -5.57 21.08
C SER A 251 -18.07 -6.06 20.21
N LEU A 252 -17.49 -7.24 20.47
CA LEU A 252 -16.57 -7.91 19.54
C LEU A 252 -17.30 -8.31 18.26
N HIS A 253 -18.44 -9.00 18.39
CA HIS A 253 -19.19 -9.50 17.25
C HIS A 253 -19.79 -8.36 16.39
N LEU A 254 -20.26 -7.27 17.00
CA LEU A 254 -20.68 -6.06 16.27
C LEU A 254 -19.49 -5.39 15.53
N LEU A 255 -18.30 -5.36 16.13
CA LEU A 255 -17.11 -4.79 15.52
C LEU A 255 -16.60 -5.63 14.34
N TRP A 256 -16.57 -6.95 14.50
CA TRP A 256 -16.18 -7.90 13.46
C TRP A 256 -17.17 -7.84 12.27
N ASN A 257 -18.49 -7.84 12.54
CA ASN A 257 -19.51 -7.61 11.51
C ASN A 257 -19.32 -6.26 10.80
N TYR A 258 -19.12 -5.16 11.54
CA TYR A 258 -18.93 -3.85 10.93
C TYR A 258 -17.68 -3.79 10.02
N LYS A 259 -16.58 -4.44 10.42
CA LYS A 259 -15.33 -4.47 9.65
C LYS A 259 -15.46 -5.24 8.33
N ARG A 260 -16.19 -6.37 8.30
CA ARG A 260 -16.31 -7.25 7.11
C ARG A 260 -17.33 -6.81 6.06
N LEU A 261 -18.30 -5.95 6.41
CA LEU A 261 -19.39 -5.58 5.50
C LEU A 261 -18.97 -4.60 4.39
N LYS A 262 -19.60 -4.73 3.22
CA LYS A 262 -19.48 -3.75 2.11
C LYS A 262 -20.16 -2.43 2.51
N PHE A 263 -19.76 -1.30 1.91
CA PHE A 263 -20.22 0.03 2.34
C PHE A 263 -21.75 0.19 2.34
N LYS A 264 -22.44 -0.25 1.26
CA LYS A 264 -23.91 -0.23 1.18
C LYS A 264 -24.59 -0.97 2.35
N ASP A 265 -23.96 -2.05 2.80
CA ASP A 265 -24.46 -2.95 3.84
C ASP A 265 -24.16 -2.40 5.25
N LYS A 266 -23.05 -1.65 5.41
CA LYS A 266 -22.71 -0.92 6.64
C LYS A 266 -23.80 0.10 7.04
N ILE A 267 -24.48 0.73 6.09
CA ILE A 267 -25.58 1.69 6.39
C ILE A 267 -26.74 0.96 7.07
N THR A 268 -27.20 -0.13 6.45
CA THR A 268 -28.31 -0.97 6.95
C THR A 268 -27.94 -1.62 8.29
N PHE A 269 -26.72 -2.13 8.41
CA PHE A 269 -26.18 -2.65 9.67
C PHE A 269 -26.16 -1.57 10.75
N TRP A 270 -25.57 -0.39 10.50
CA TRP A 270 -25.46 0.69 11.50
C TRP A 270 -26.82 1.16 12.00
N LYS A 271 -27.82 1.28 11.11
CA LYS A 271 -29.20 1.62 11.50
C LYS A 271 -29.74 0.62 12.52
N ASN A 272 -29.62 -0.68 12.24
CA ASN A 272 -30.19 -1.72 13.09
C ASN A 272 -29.35 -1.96 14.37
N ALA A 273 -28.02 -1.97 14.24
CA ALA A 273 -27.08 -2.13 15.36
C ALA A 273 -27.20 -0.96 16.35
N ARG A 274 -27.47 0.26 15.87
CA ARG A 274 -27.74 1.41 16.74
C ARG A 274 -28.97 1.20 17.61
N GLU A 275 -30.08 0.77 17.01
CA GLU A 275 -31.32 0.56 17.77
C GLU A 275 -31.19 -0.60 18.77
N TYR A 276 -30.40 -1.64 18.43
CA TYR A 276 -30.00 -2.69 19.36
C TYR A 276 -29.10 -2.17 20.50
N VAL A 277 -28.04 -1.42 20.19
CA VAL A 277 -27.10 -0.88 21.19
C VAL A 277 -27.78 0.06 22.21
N LYS A 278 -28.94 0.64 21.90
CA LYS A 278 -29.75 1.40 22.87
C LYS A 278 -30.40 0.52 23.95
N THR A 279 -30.65 -0.76 23.69
CA THR A 279 -31.29 -1.68 24.66
C THR A 279 -30.29 -2.30 25.63
N LEU A 280 -28.99 -2.04 25.46
CA LEU A 280 -27.90 -2.56 26.30
C LEU A 280 -27.57 -1.59 27.46
N PRO A 281 -27.29 -2.10 28.68
CA PRO A 281 -26.91 -1.30 29.86
C PRO A 281 -25.46 -0.80 29.74
N LEU A 282 -25.23 0.16 28.85
CA LEU A 282 -23.90 0.74 28.62
C LEU A 282 -23.56 1.84 29.62
N ASP A 283 -23.09 1.41 30.80
CA ASP A 283 -22.48 2.24 31.85
C ASP A 283 -20.95 2.02 31.99
N LYS A 284 -20.34 2.57 33.04
CA LYS A 284 -18.89 2.55 33.26
C LYS A 284 -18.35 1.18 33.71
N GLU A 285 -19.10 0.43 34.50
CA GLU A 285 -18.67 -0.86 35.04
C GLU A 285 -18.93 -1.98 34.02
N ASN A 286 -20.07 -1.94 33.34
CA ASN A 286 -20.38 -2.86 32.24
C ASN A 286 -19.46 -2.69 31.02
N CYS A 287 -18.96 -1.48 30.74
CA CYS A 287 -17.97 -1.24 29.68
C CYS A 287 -16.49 -1.47 30.11
N LYS A 288 -16.24 -1.99 31.32
CA LYS A 288 -14.90 -2.19 31.88
C LYS A 288 -14.27 -3.47 31.35
N GLY A 289 -13.08 -3.35 30.78
CA GLY A 289 -12.37 -4.45 30.12
C GLY A 289 -12.40 -4.37 28.59
N LEU A 290 -13.48 -3.80 28.01
CA LEU A 290 -13.61 -3.61 26.56
C LEU A 290 -12.40 -2.87 25.96
N GLU A 291 -11.97 -3.26 24.77
CA GLU A 291 -10.92 -2.56 24.02
C GLU A 291 -11.34 -1.16 23.56
N LYS A 292 -10.34 -0.37 23.16
CA LYS A 292 -10.53 0.99 22.64
C LYS A 292 -11.47 1.04 21.43
N GLU A 293 -11.41 0.06 20.54
CA GLU A 293 -12.27 -0.01 19.35
C GLU A 293 -13.70 -0.42 19.68
N GLN A 294 -13.90 -1.46 20.52
CA GLN A 294 -15.22 -1.86 21.03
C GLN A 294 -15.93 -0.67 21.71
N ARG A 295 -15.26 -0.01 22.66
CA ARG A 295 -15.82 1.18 23.36
C ARG A 295 -16.16 2.30 22.38
N LYS A 296 -15.30 2.57 21.39
CA LYS A 296 -15.55 3.60 20.38
C LYS A 296 -16.79 3.25 19.56
N LEU A 297 -16.91 2.02 19.06
CA LEU A 297 -18.05 1.58 18.25
C LEU A 297 -19.37 1.70 19.02
N LEU A 298 -19.43 1.19 20.25
CA LEU A 298 -20.64 1.29 21.08
C LEU A 298 -21.05 2.75 21.36
N LEU A 299 -20.09 3.62 21.69
CA LEU A 299 -20.33 5.04 21.92
C LEU A 299 -20.79 5.76 20.65
N ASP A 300 -20.16 5.47 19.51
CA ASP A 300 -20.53 6.06 18.22
C ASP A 300 -21.91 5.57 17.76
N LEU A 301 -22.26 4.28 17.91
CA LEU A 301 -23.60 3.74 17.63
C LEU A 301 -24.67 4.38 18.54
N LYS A 302 -24.45 4.44 19.85
CA LYS A 302 -25.37 5.05 20.82
C LYS A 302 -25.64 6.52 20.49
N LYS A 303 -24.60 7.26 20.06
CA LYS A 303 -24.65 8.73 19.94
C LYS A 303 -24.96 9.25 18.53
N TYR A 304 -24.56 8.56 17.47
CA TYR A 304 -24.56 9.10 16.11
C TYR A 304 -25.29 8.18 15.12
N ASN A 305 -26.04 8.77 14.18
CA ASN A 305 -26.40 8.07 12.95
C ASN A 305 -25.14 7.91 12.07
N PHE A 306 -25.18 6.97 11.11
CA PHE A 306 -24.03 6.57 10.31
C PHE A 306 -23.32 7.77 9.65
N TYR A 307 -24.10 8.63 8.98
CA TYR A 307 -23.61 9.87 8.37
C TYR A 307 -22.93 10.82 9.38
N SER A 308 -23.53 11.02 10.56
CA SER A 308 -22.94 11.86 11.61
C SER A 308 -21.62 11.30 12.12
N MET A 309 -21.49 9.96 12.23
CA MET A 309 -20.23 9.32 12.59
C MET A 309 -19.15 9.53 11.51
N LEU A 310 -19.50 9.33 10.22
CA LEU A 310 -18.57 9.58 9.10
C LEU A 310 -18.10 11.03 9.09
N ILE A 311 -19.02 11.99 9.20
CA ILE A 311 -18.74 13.42 9.30
C ILE A 311 -17.79 13.72 10.47
N ILE A 312 -18.06 13.17 11.66
CA ILE A 312 -17.25 13.43 12.87
C ILE A 312 -15.84 12.82 12.75
N ASN A 313 -15.70 11.62 12.17
CA ASN A 313 -14.39 11.02 11.94
C ASN A 313 -13.60 11.80 10.86
N LEU A 314 -14.25 12.22 9.76
CA LEU A 314 -13.67 13.10 8.75
C LEU A 314 -13.19 14.43 9.36
N ILE A 315 -14.02 15.08 10.19
CA ILE A 315 -13.67 16.32 10.90
C ILE A 315 -12.48 16.11 11.84
N LYS A 316 -12.46 15.02 12.62
CA LYS A 316 -11.33 14.68 13.51
C LYS A 316 -10.04 14.51 12.71
N ASN A 317 -10.08 13.82 11.58
CA ASN A 317 -8.91 13.59 10.73
C ASN A 317 -8.42 14.90 10.09
N ILE A 318 -9.32 15.71 9.54
CA ILE A 318 -9.00 17.03 8.97
C ILE A 318 -8.39 17.96 10.03
N LEU A 319 -8.99 18.04 11.22
CA LEU A 319 -8.47 18.88 12.30
C LEU A 319 -7.14 18.36 12.85
N SER A 320 -6.97 17.04 13.02
CA SER A 320 -5.69 16.44 13.40
C SER A 320 -4.57 16.81 12.42
N PHE A 321 -4.86 16.72 11.12
CA PHE A 321 -3.94 17.13 10.05
C PHE A 321 -3.61 18.63 10.09
N ILE A 322 -4.60 19.50 10.30
CA ILE A 322 -4.39 20.96 10.43
C ILE A 322 -3.56 21.31 11.68
N PHE A 323 -3.82 20.67 12.82
CA PHE A 323 -3.08 20.92 14.06
C PHE A 323 -1.65 20.36 14.01
N SER A 324 -1.44 19.22 13.35
CA SER A 324 -0.10 18.66 13.06
C SER A 324 0.78 19.65 12.28
N ILE A 325 0.19 20.40 11.35
CA ILE A 325 0.92 21.32 10.48
C ILE A 325 1.14 22.71 11.12
N LYS A 326 0.24 23.17 12.00
CA LYS A 326 0.38 24.49 12.65
C LYS A 326 1.37 24.52 13.84
N ASN A 327 1.78 23.38 14.39
CA ASN A 327 2.60 23.32 15.62
C ASN A 327 4.05 22.82 15.44
N LYS A 328 4.75 23.28 14.38
CA LYS A 328 6.22 23.25 14.37
C LYS A 328 6.81 24.37 15.26
N GLY A 329 6.71 24.19 16.58
CA GLY A 329 7.50 24.96 17.57
C GLY A 329 6.74 25.96 18.46
N GLY A 330 5.88 25.50 19.38
CA GLY A 330 5.17 26.38 20.35
C GLY A 330 4.94 25.75 21.73
N LYS A 331 4.93 26.57 22.80
CA LYS A 331 4.78 26.16 24.21
C LYS A 331 3.34 25.76 24.59
N LYS A 332 3.17 25.11 25.78
CA LYS A 332 1.87 24.69 26.37
C LYS A 332 0.85 25.84 26.48
N GLY A 333 -0.42 25.57 26.13
CA GLY A 333 -1.55 26.49 26.32
C GLY A 333 -2.90 25.90 25.87
N ILE A 334 -4.00 26.45 26.39
CA ILE A 334 -5.40 25.94 26.34
C ILE A 334 -6.34 27.18 26.22
N TYR A 335 -7.49 27.24 25.53
CA TYR A 335 -8.42 26.26 24.91
C TYR A 335 -8.99 26.85 23.60
N LYS A 336 -9.70 26.05 22.77
CA LYS A 336 -10.87 26.55 22.00
C LYS A 336 -11.99 25.50 22.04
N GLN A 337 -13.22 25.91 22.34
CA GLN A 337 -14.42 25.07 22.24
C GLN A 337 -15.18 25.47 20.99
N ILE A 338 -15.60 24.51 20.16
CA ILE A 338 -16.42 24.78 18.98
C ILE A 338 -17.72 23.99 19.11
N THR A 339 -18.84 24.69 19.09
CA THR A 339 -20.17 24.07 19.04
C THR A 339 -20.60 23.97 17.58
N ILE A 340 -20.85 22.76 17.10
CA ILE A 340 -21.28 22.49 15.72
C ILE A 340 -22.61 21.75 15.79
N PHE A 341 -23.71 22.38 15.33
CA PHE A 341 -25.09 21.88 15.44
C PHE A 341 -25.46 21.36 16.85
N GLY A 342 -25.23 22.17 17.89
CA GLY A 342 -25.49 21.81 19.29
C GLY A 342 -24.47 20.87 19.92
N ILE A 343 -23.65 20.17 19.13
CA ILE A 343 -22.58 19.29 19.63
C ILE A 343 -21.41 20.15 20.09
N LYS A 344 -21.22 20.26 21.41
CA LYS A 344 -20.06 20.92 22.03
C LYS A 344 -18.81 20.04 21.85
N LEU A 345 -17.93 20.40 20.91
CA LEU A 345 -16.63 19.76 20.75
C LEU A 345 -15.58 20.50 21.59
N LYS A 346 -15.05 19.82 22.61
CA LYS A 346 -13.94 20.30 23.44
C LYS A 346 -12.63 19.75 22.88
N PHE A 347 -11.72 20.64 22.50
CA PHE A 347 -10.42 20.28 21.93
C PHE A 347 -9.32 20.38 22.99
N PHE A 348 -8.95 19.24 23.58
CA PHE A 348 -7.72 19.15 24.36
C PHE A 348 -6.53 19.03 23.40
N HIS A 349 -5.57 19.96 23.49
CA HIS A 349 -4.20 19.61 23.14
C HIS A 349 -3.66 18.75 24.30
N LYS A 350 -3.62 17.42 24.13
CA LYS A 350 -2.68 16.60 24.89
C LYS A 350 -1.29 16.93 24.31
N PRO A 351 -0.32 17.42 25.09
CA PRO A 351 1.02 17.61 24.59
C PRO A 351 1.65 16.26 24.26
N PHE A 352 2.50 16.22 23.24
CA PHE A 352 3.69 15.37 23.32
C PHE A 352 4.51 15.92 24.50
N GLY A 353 4.59 15.16 25.60
CA GLY A 353 5.23 15.62 26.82
C GLY A 353 4.70 14.94 28.08
N ASN A 354 5.46 13.94 28.52
CA ASN A 354 5.62 13.46 29.89
C ASN A 354 4.32 13.12 30.63
N GLN A 355 3.83 11.90 30.40
CA GLN A 355 3.04 11.16 31.39
C GLN A 355 3.81 9.96 31.99
N PHE A 356 5.13 10.09 32.11
CA PHE A 356 5.93 9.34 33.06
C PHE A 356 6.70 10.33 33.94
N ILE A 357 6.04 10.78 35.01
CA ILE A 357 6.78 11.16 36.21
C ILE A 357 7.33 9.84 36.74
N ASP A 358 8.64 9.82 36.87
CA ASP A 358 9.43 8.76 37.48
C ASP A 358 8.78 8.27 38.79
N LYS A 359 8.36 7.01 38.79
CA LYS A 359 8.17 6.23 40.01
C LYS A 359 9.23 5.13 40.01
N LYS A 360 10.31 5.40 40.73
CA LYS A 360 11.33 4.42 41.11
C LYS A 360 10.70 3.09 41.55
N SER A 361 11.40 2.00 41.19
CA SER A 361 11.26 0.62 41.66
C SER A 361 10.03 -0.21 41.18
N ASN A 362 10.34 -1.47 40.86
CA ASN A 362 9.43 -2.64 40.73
C ASN A 362 8.44 -2.75 39.54
N GLN A 363 8.60 -2.02 38.43
CA GLN A 363 7.93 -2.40 37.17
C GLN A 363 8.87 -3.18 36.24
N LYS A 364 8.33 -4.18 35.52
CA LYS A 364 9.09 -4.95 34.51
C LYS A 364 9.54 -3.98 33.39
N PRO A 365 10.78 -4.09 32.87
CA PRO A 365 11.25 -3.23 31.78
C PRO A 365 10.36 -3.41 30.56
N LEU A 366 10.09 -2.34 29.80
CA LEU A 366 9.36 -2.47 28.53
C LEU A 366 10.30 -2.85 27.38
N VAL A 367 11.54 -2.33 27.41
CA VAL A 367 12.59 -2.61 26.42
C VAL A 367 13.73 -3.37 27.09
N SER A 368 14.23 -4.41 26.45
CA SER A 368 15.54 -5.01 26.76
C SER A 368 16.51 -4.67 25.64
N VAL A 369 17.57 -3.93 25.97
CA VAL A 369 18.66 -3.67 25.02
C VAL A 369 19.59 -4.88 25.05
N VAL A 370 19.89 -5.46 23.89
CA VAL A 370 20.83 -6.59 23.77
C VAL A 370 22.04 -6.15 22.97
N MET A 371 23.21 -6.15 23.62
CA MET A 371 24.50 -5.84 23.03
C MET A 371 25.47 -7.02 23.22
N PRO A 372 25.81 -7.76 22.16
CA PRO A 372 26.89 -8.74 22.18
C PRO A 372 28.24 -8.02 22.14
N VAL A 373 29.23 -8.52 22.87
CA VAL A 373 30.53 -7.86 23.04
C VAL A 373 31.69 -8.85 23.00
N TYR A 374 32.64 -8.60 22.10
CA TYR A 374 33.88 -9.36 21.94
C TYR A 374 34.98 -8.45 21.37
N ASN A 375 36.06 -8.24 22.12
CA ASN A 375 37.24 -7.46 21.74
C ASN A 375 36.90 -6.02 21.25
N SER A 376 36.22 -5.27 22.11
CA SER A 376 35.60 -3.97 21.81
C SER A 376 36.26 -2.80 22.57
N GLU A 377 37.45 -2.94 23.18
CA GLU A 377 38.08 -1.97 24.11
C GLU A 377 38.06 -0.53 23.57
N LYS A 378 38.28 -0.38 22.25
CA LYS A 378 38.39 0.90 21.55
C LYS A 378 37.08 1.71 21.47
N TYR A 379 35.91 1.05 21.45
CA TYR A 379 34.63 1.71 21.15
C TYR A 379 33.50 1.42 22.16
N ILE A 380 33.62 0.36 22.97
CA ILE A 380 32.57 -0.08 23.91
C ILE A 380 32.09 1.02 24.87
N LYS A 381 32.99 1.94 25.25
CA LYS A 381 32.64 3.09 26.09
C LYS A 381 31.62 4.02 25.41
N GLU A 382 31.85 4.40 24.15
CA GLU A 382 30.94 5.26 23.39
C GLU A 382 29.58 4.56 23.16
N ALA A 383 29.61 3.26 22.88
CA ALA A 383 28.40 2.46 22.68
C ALA A 383 27.54 2.40 23.95
N ILE A 384 28.15 2.08 25.12
CA ILE A 384 27.46 2.06 26.43
C ILE A 384 26.92 3.45 26.77
N ASP A 385 27.74 4.50 26.66
CA ASP A 385 27.32 5.88 26.95
C ASP A 385 26.08 6.28 26.13
N SER A 386 26.02 5.88 24.85
CA SER A 386 24.89 6.17 23.94
C SER A 386 23.56 5.48 24.32
N ILE A 387 23.64 4.32 25.00
CA ILE A 387 22.49 3.58 25.50
C ILE A 387 22.03 4.12 26.85
N LEU A 388 22.95 4.44 27.76
CA LEU A 388 22.60 5.03 29.06
C LEU A 388 21.99 6.43 28.92
N ALA A 389 22.37 7.17 27.87
CA ALA A 389 21.87 8.51 27.53
C ALA A 389 20.53 8.55 26.76
N GLN A 390 19.82 7.43 26.61
CA GLN A 390 18.50 7.40 25.97
C GLN A 390 17.45 8.17 26.79
N THR A 391 16.59 8.93 26.10
CA THR A 391 15.51 9.75 26.73
C THR A 391 14.39 8.90 27.32
N TYR A 392 14.25 7.65 26.90
CA TYR A 392 13.32 6.68 27.43
C TYR A 392 14.00 5.85 28.52
N SER A 393 13.52 5.90 29.76
CA SER A 393 14.19 5.29 30.92
C SER A 393 13.77 3.86 31.26
N ASN A 394 12.61 3.38 30.76
CA ASN A 394 12.05 2.08 31.14
C ASN A 394 12.65 0.91 30.33
N PHE A 395 13.96 0.69 30.49
CA PHE A 395 14.69 -0.40 29.87
C PHE A 395 15.67 -1.09 30.82
N GLU A 396 15.97 -2.35 30.53
CA GLU A 396 17.17 -3.04 31.02
C GLU A 396 18.20 -3.15 29.89
N PHE A 397 19.49 -3.23 30.24
CA PHE A 397 20.59 -3.28 29.27
C PHE A 397 21.42 -4.55 29.49
N ILE A 398 21.22 -5.53 28.62
CA ILE A 398 21.87 -6.83 28.65
C ILE A 398 23.11 -6.79 27.76
N ILE A 399 24.27 -6.88 28.40
CA ILE A 399 25.58 -6.96 27.74
C ILE A 399 26.00 -8.43 27.77
N VAL A 400 26.10 -9.04 26.58
CA VAL A 400 26.49 -10.45 26.41
C VAL A 400 27.98 -10.50 26.14
N TYR A 401 28.75 -10.73 27.21
CA TYR A 401 30.22 -10.73 27.19
C TYR A 401 30.76 -12.08 26.70
N ASP A 402 31.30 -12.14 25.48
CA ASP A 402 31.70 -13.40 24.83
C ASP A 402 33.20 -13.74 24.99
N LYS A 403 33.76 -13.50 26.19
CA LYS A 403 35.16 -13.80 26.56
C LYS A 403 36.22 -13.02 25.76
N SER A 404 36.15 -11.69 25.82
CA SER A 404 37.19 -10.82 25.23
C SER A 404 38.57 -11.04 25.86
N THR A 405 39.62 -10.77 25.09
CA THR A 405 41.05 -10.86 25.50
C THR A 405 41.69 -9.50 25.79
N ASP A 406 40.95 -8.42 25.55
CA ASP A 406 41.35 -7.02 25.77
C ASP A 406 40.69 -6.44 27.05
N LYS A 407 40.81 -5.14 27.33
CA LYS A 407 40.24 -4.52 28.55
C LYS A 407 38.73 -4.27 28.49
N THR A 408 38.02 -4.85 27.52
CA THR A 408 36.57 -4.63 27.36
C THR A 408 35.79 -4.93 28.64
N LEU A 409 36.12 -6.02 29.35
CA LEU A 409 35.43 -6.37 30.60
C LEU A 409 35.64 -5.35 31.71
N ASP A 410 36.84 -4.77 31.81
CA ASP A 410 37.17 -3.77 32.83
C ASP A 410 36.44 -2.44 32.55
N ILE A 411 36.34 -2.06 31.27
CA ILE A 411 35.54 -0.90 30.87
C ILE A 411 34.06 -1.12 31.22
N ILE A 412 33.48 -2.28 30.89
CA ILE A 412 32.07 -2.58 31.23
C ILE A 412 31.86 -2.53 32.76
N LYS A 413 32.76 -3.14 33.54
CA LYS A 413 32.70 -3.16 35.02
C LYS A 413 32.87 -1.79 35.67
N SER A 414 33.45 -0.80 34.97
CA SER A 414 33.58 0.55 35.50
C SER A 414 32.23 1.29 35.65
N TYR A 415 31.18 0.85 34.94
CA TYR A 415 29.85 1.47 35.00
C TYR A 415 29.04 1.02 36.22
N GLN A 416 28.55 1.99 36.98
CA GLN A 416 27.70 1.78 38.17
C GLN A 416 26.23 2.16 37.87
N ASP A 417 25.62 1.49 36.88
CA ASP A 417 24.21 1.69 36.50
C ASP A 417 23.39 0.41 36.71
N GLU A 418 22.32 0.51 37.50
CA GLU A 418 21.47 -0.62 37.89
C GLU A 418 20.74 -1.29 36.72
N ARG A 419 20.62 -0.61 35.57
CA ARG A 419 20.00 -1.17 34.35
C ARG A 419 20.92 -2.16 33.64
N ILE A 420 22.24 -2.08 33.85
CA ILE A 420 23.21 -2.97 33.21
C ILE A 420 23.13 -4.37 33.82
N LYS A 421 23.11 -5.39 32.94
CA LYS A 421 23.11 -6.81 33.27
C LYS A 421 24.15 -7.49 32.38
N ILE A 422 25.31 -7.82 32.95
CA ILE A 422 26.36 -8.55 32.24
C ILE A 422 26.02 -10.04 32.32
N ILE A 423 25.94 -10.72 31.18
CA ILE A 423 25.81 -12.18 31.12
C ILE A 423 26.95 -12.75 30.28
N ASN A 424 27.49 -13.90 30.67
CA ASN A 424 28.56 -14.55 29.92
C ASN A 424 28.00 -15.23 28.67
N GLY A 425 28.58 -14.92 27.51
CA GLY A 425 28.40 -15.67 26.28
C GLY A 425 29.11 -17.03 26.32
N ASP A 426 28.86 -17.86 25.31
CA ASP A 426 29.37 -19.23 25.24
C ASP A 426 30.67 -19.36 24.42
N ASN A 427 31.16 -18.25 23.86
CA ASN A 427 32.20 -18.16 22.83
C ASN A 427 31.84 -18.98 21.58
N LYS A 428 30.67 -18.67 21.02
CA LYS A 428 30.07 -19.35 19.86
C LYS A 428 29.64 -18.38 18.76
N GLY A 429 30.11 -17.13 18.80
CA GLY A 429 29.85 -16.12 17.78
C GLY A 429 28.57 -15.32 17.98
N LEU A 430 28.42 -14.30 17.13
CA LEU A 430 27.44 -13.21 17.25
C LEU A 430 25.99 -13.69 17.39
N ALA A 431 25.54 -14.59 16.50
CA ALA A 431 24.21 -15.19 16.53
C ALA A 431 23.90 -15.88 17.88
N ALA A 432 24.85 -16.63 18.43
CA ALA A 432 24.66 -17.34 19.70
C ALA A 432 24.56 -16.37 20.89
N ALA A 433 25.41 -15.34 20.91
CA ALA A 433 25.36 -14.28 21.91
C ALA A 433 24.04 -13.49 21.86
N LEU A 434 23.57 -13.12 20.66
CA LEU A 434 22.28 -12.44 20.45
C LEU A 434 21.10 -13.28 20.95
N ASN A 435 21.05 -14.57 20.58
CA ASN A 435 20.00 -15.48 21.05
C ASN A 435 19.98 -15.61 22.58
N LYS A 436 21.17 -15.74 23.21
CA LYS A 436 21.29 -15.80 24.67
C LYS A 436 20.75 -14.53 25.34
N GLY A 437 21.06 -13.36 24.78
CA GLY A 437 20.52 -12.08 25.24
C GLY A 437 18.98 -11.97 25.11
N ILE A 438 18.41 -12.42 23.99
CA ILE A 438 16.95 -12.44 23.75
C ILE A 438 16.22 -13.35 24.75
N LEU A 439 16.78 -14.53 25.02
CA LEU A 439 16.22 -15.48 26.00
C LEU A 439 16.23 -14.88 27.42
N TYR A 440 17.34 -14.23 27.80
CA TYR A 440 17.50 -13.59 29.12
C TYR A 440 16.67 -12.30 29.30
N SER A 441 16.26 -11.68 28.19
CA SER A 441 15.46 -10.45 28.17
C SER A 441 14.07 -10.61 28.80
N LYS A 442 13.62 -9.58 29.53
CA LYS A 442 12.32 -9.51 30.20
C LYS A 442 11.37 -8.49 29.57
N GLY A 443 11.89 -7.64 28.70
CA GLY A 443 11.15 -6.61 27.97
C GLY A 443 10.16 -7.18 26.94
N LYS A 444 9.09 -6.41 26.70
CA LYS A 444 8.15 -6.64 25.59
C LYS A 444 8.87 -6.49 24.25
N TYR A 445 9.78 -5.52 24.16
CA TYR A 445 10.57 -5.23 22.97
C TYR A 445 12.05 -5.49 23.20
N ILE A 446 12.71 -6.12 22.23
CA ILE A 446 14.17 -6.20 22.14
C ILE A 446 14.65 -5.03 21.30
N ALA A 447 15.63 -4.27 21.79
CA ALA A 447 16.41 -3.33 20.99
C ALA A 447 17.81 -3.92 20.76
N ARG A 448 18.22 -4.14 19.50
CA ARG A 448 19.56 -4.63 19.18
C ARG A 448 20.56 -3.46 19.17
N MET A 449 21.80 -3.68 19.59
CA MET A 449 22.87 -2.69 19.52
C MET A 449 24.23 -3.37 19.29
N ASP A 450 25.09 -2.82 18.42
CA ASP A 450 26.50 -3.25 18.31
C ASP A 450 27.41 -2.58 19.35
N SER A 451 28.54 -3.22 19.65
CA SER A 451 29.52 -2.78 20.65
C SER A 451 30.36 -1.55 20.26
N ASP A 452 30.30 -1.13 19.00
CA ASP A 452 31.09 -0.05 18.41
C ASP A 452 30.26 1.08 17.77
N ASP A 453 28.95 0.86 17.62
CA ASP A 453 27.97 1.82 17.09
C ASP A 453 27.51 2.85 18.14
N ILE A 454 26.75 3.87 17.68
CA ILE A 454 26.17 4.90 18.56
C ILE A 454 24.65 4.97 18.38
N SER A 455 23.90 4.78 19.46
CA SER A 455 22.45 4.96 19.50
C SER A 455 22.09 6.43 19.76
N LEU A 456 21.28 7.06 18.90
CA LEU A 456 20.92 8.47 19.09
C LEU A 456 19.91 8.64 20.25
N PRO A 457 19.96 9.72 21.05
CA PRO A 457 19.27 9.78 22.35
C PRO A 457 17.76 9.52 22.34
N LYS A 458 17.07 9.76 21.22
CA LYS A 458 15.61 9.59 21.08
C LYS A 458 15.18 8.29 20.38
N ARG A 459 16.09 7.35 20.16
CA ARG A 459 15.79 6.09 19.44
C ARG A 459 14.68 5.32 20.15
N PHE A 460 14.86 5.00 21.43
CA PHE A 460 13.91 4.15 22.16
C PHE A 460 12.55 4.81 22.33
N GLU A 461 12.51 6.11 22.66
CA GLU A 461 11.29 6.92 22.74
C GLU A 461 10.44 6.76 21.46
N LYS A 462 11.05 6.97 20.29
CA LYS A 462 10.36 6.90 18.99
C LYS A 462 9.97 5.50 18.57
N GLN A 463 10.81 4.50 18.82
CA GLN A 463 10.52 3.11 18.44
C GLN A 463 9.44 2.48 19.31
N VAL A 464 9.45 2.75 20.63
CA VAL A 464 8.36 2.36 21.54
C VAL A 464 7.06 3.06 21.15
N ASP A 465 7.08 4.38 20.94
CA ASP A 465 5.90 5.14 20.51
C ASP A 465 5.33 4.60 19.19
N TYR A 466 6.17 4.20 18.23
CA TYR A 466 5.71 3.62 16.97
C TYR A 466 5.07 2.24 17.18
N LEU A 467 5.71 1.34 17.93
CA LEU A 467 5.24 -0.04 18.14
C LEU A 467 3.98 -0.12 19.02
N GLU A 468 3.83 0.78 20.01
CA GLU A 468 2.61 0.85 20.83
C GLU A 468 1.41 1.47 20.08
N ASN A 469 1.66 2.28 19.04
CA ASN A 469 0.59 2.84 18.19
C ASN A 469 0.25 1.99 16.95
N ASN A 470 1.12 1.05 16.56
CA ASN A 470 0.94 0.14 15.42
C ASN A 470 1.20 -1.32 15.88
N PRO A 471 0.34 -1.91 16.73
CA PRO A 471 0.59 -3.19 17.40
C PRO A 471 0.70 -4.40 16.44
N GLU A 472 0.26 -4.25 15.18
CA GLU A 472 0.44 -5.24 14.13
C GLU A 472 1.88 -5.32 13.59
N ILE A 473 2.73 -4.34 13.88
CA ILE A 473 4.16 -4.33 13.50
C ILE A 473 4.98 -4.98 14.61
N SER A 474 5.75 -6.02 14.27
CA SER A 474 6.59 -6.75 15.22
C SER A 474 8.09 -6.60 14.97
N LEU A 475 8.51 -6.03 13.83
CA LEU A 475 9.91 -5.68 13.52
C LEU A 475 9.98 -4.24 13.02
N LEU A 476 10.79 -3.40 13.67
CA LEU A 476 10.90 -1.97 13.35
C LEU A 476 12.36 -1.55 13.24
N GLY A 477 12.81 -1.12 12.07
CA GLY A 477 14.11 -0.47 11.88
C GLY A 477 14.01 1.05 11.81
N SER A 478 15.11 1.69 11.41
CA SER A 478 15.18 3.13 11.16
C SER A 478 16.30 3.45 10.17
N TRP A 479 16.54 4.72 9.86
CA TRP A 479 17.72 5.11 9.10
C TRP A 479 18.97 5.14 10.00
N GLN A 480 20.13 4.88 9.40
CA GLN A 480 21.42 4.91 10.09
C GLN A 480 22.42 5.79 9.32
N GLU A 481 23.18 6.62 10.04
CA GLU A 481 24.27 7.43 9.48
C GLU A 481 25.60 6.66 9.61
N HIS A 482 26.31 6.42 8.51
CA HIS A 482 27.65 5.86 8.54
C HIS A 482 28.66 6.95 8.96
N PHE A 483 29.62 6.60 9.80
CA PHE A 483 30.70 7.49 10.23
C PHE A 483 32.01 6.72 10.43
N GLY A 484 33.14 7.43 10.42
CA GLY A 484 34.48 6.83 10.40
C GLY A 484 35.09 7.00 9.02
N ASN A 485 35.31 5.90 8.30
CA ASN A 485 35.86 5.93 6.93
C ASN A 485 34.81 6.32 5.86
N GLU A 486 33.52 6.25 6.18
CA GLU A 486 32.40 6.66 5.33
C GLU A 486 31.60 7.81 5.97
N ASN A 487 30.79 8.51 5.17
CA ASN A 487 29.89 9.58 5.61
C ASN A 487 28.65 9.69 4.70
N ASN A 488 27.80 8.66 4.77
CA ASN A 488 26.55 8.52 4.03
C ASN A 488 25.42 8.09 4.99
N ILE A 489 24.17 8.14 4.53
CA ILE A 489 23.00 7.73 5.33
C ILE A 489 22.31 6.58 4.61
N HIS A 490 22.24 5.40 5.24
CA HIS A 490 21.40 4.30 4.78
C HIS A 490 19.94 4.63 5.10
N LYS A 491 19.11 4.69 4.05
CA LYS A 491 17.69 5.06 4.11
C LYS A 491 16.78 3.91 3.67
N PRO A 492 16.62 2.85 4.49
CA PRO A 492 15.68 1.78 4.22
C PRO A 492 14.24 2.31 4.09
N GLN A 493 13.39 1.57 3.38
CA GLN A 493 12.02 2.00 3.08
C GLN A 493 11.13 1.91 4.32
N ALA A 494 10.36 2.97 4.56
CA ALA A 494 9.50 3.11 5.75
C ALA A 494 8.12 2.44 5.60
N GLU A 495 7.63 2.31 4.37
CA GLU A 495 6.33 1.72 4.10
C GLU A 495 6.39 0.18 4.31
N PRO A 496 5.43 -0.44 5.05
CA PRO A 496 5.54 -1.85 5.45
C PRO A 496 5.60 -2.89 4.33
N ASP A 497 4.83 -2.72 3.25
CA ASP A 497 4.86 -3.63 2.09
C ASP A 497 6.19 -3.51 1.35
N PHE A 498 6.72 -2.29 1.18
CA PHE A 498 8.04 -2.07 0.61
C PHE A 498 9.14 -2.68 1.49
N ALA A 499 9.11 -2.44 2.81
CA ALA A 499 10.08 -3.02 3.75
C ALA A 499 10.06 -4.55 3.70
N LYS A 500 8.86 -5.15 3.65
CA LYS A 500 8.66 -6.60 3.48
C LYS A 500 9.19 -7.11 2.14
N MET A 501 8.98 -6.39 1.04
CA MET A 501 9.45 -6.81 -0.29
C MET A 501 10.96 -6.64 -0.47
N MET A 502 11.55 -5.60 0.11
CA MET A 502 13.00 -5.42 0.09
C MET A 502 13.73 -6.61 0.72
N LEU A 503 13.18 -7.17 1.82
CA LEU A 503 13.65 -8.38 2.50
C LEU A 503 13.43 -9.70 1.72
N VAL A 504 12.68 -9.71 0.62
CA VAL A 504 12.70 -10.85 -0.31
C VAL A 504 14.02 -10.88 -1.08
N PHE A 505 14.56 -9.70 -1.40
CA PHE A 505 15.69 -9.52 -2.32
C PHE A 505 17.03 -9.18 -1.65
N GLY A 506 17.08 -9.01 -0.32
CA GLY A 506 18.31 -8.67 0.42
C GLY A 506 18.05 -7.84 1.69
N CYS A 507 19.04 -7.70 2.58
CA CYS A 507 18.85 -7.04 3.87
C CYS A 507 18.75 -5.50 3.73
N ASP A 508 17.55 -4.93 3.90
CA ASP A 508 17.30 -3.46 3.94
C ASP A 508 16.78 -3.04 5.33
N PHE A 509 17.34 -3.64 6.40
CA PHE A 509 17.11 -3.26 7.81
C PHE A 509 18.46 -3.03 8.49
N CYS A 510 18.73 -1.80 8.91
CA CYS A 510 19.98 -1.43 9.59
C CYS A 510 20.05 -2.12 10.97
N HIS A 511 20.84 -3.20 11.07
CA HIS A 511 20.81 -4.17 12.19
C HIS A 511 20.90 -3.50 13.57
N SER A 512 21.87 -2.62 13.80
CA SER A 512 22.05 -1.87 15.06
C SER A 512 20.90 -0.97 15.45
N THR A 513 19.95 -0.70 14.55
CA THR A 513 18.80 0.15 14.84
C THR A 513 17.50 -0.64 15.04
N VAL A 514 17.46 -1.96 14.83
CA VAL A 514 16.20 -2.71 14.94
C VAL A 514 15.66 -2.76 16.38
N MET A 515 14.34 -2.67 16.50
CA MET A 515 13.57 -2.99 17.69
C MET A 515 12.44 -3.95 17.30
N PHE A 516 12.25 -5.04 18.04
CA PHE A 516 11.25 -6.06 17.69
C PHE A 516 10.49 -6.61 18.91
N ASN A 517 9.27 -7.10 18.69
CA ASN A 517 8.43 -7.69 19.73
C ASN A 517 8.97 -9.08 20.11
N ARG A 518 9.45 -9.21 21.36
CA ARG A 518 10.09 -10.44 21.86
C ARG A 518 9.17 -11.65 21.77
N LEU A 519 7.91 -11.50 22.19
CA LEU A 519 6.95 -12.61 22.20
C LEU A 519 6.55 -13.04 20.79
N ALA A 520 6.34 -12.08 19.88
CA ALA A 520 6.03 -12.39 18.48
C ALA A 520 7.17 -13.18 17.81
N PHE A 521 8.43 -12.87 18.13
CA PHE A 521 9.58 -13.64 17.65
C PHE A 521 9.65 -15.04 18.27
N MET A 522 9.50 -15.15 19.60
CA MET A 522 9.55 -16.44 20.30
C MET A 522 8.42 -17.39 19.88
N GLN A 523 7.18 -16.89 19.74
CA GLN A 523 6.01 -17.69 19.32
C GLN A 523 6.14 -18.24 17.90
N ASN A 524 6.93 -17.60 17.04
CA ASN A 524 7.20 -18.02 15.67
C ASN A 524 8.57 -18.71 15.52
N PHE A 525 9.23 -19.08 16.63
CA PHE A 525 10.55 -19.71 16.66
C PHE A 525 11.64 -18.92 15.89
N LEU A 526 11.51 -17.59 15.85
CA LEU A 526 12.42 -16.69 15.14
C LEU A 526 13.64 -16.34 16.02
N LEU A 527 14.72 -17.10 15.84
CA LEU A 527 16.03 -16.90 16.46
C LEU A 527 17.13 -16.78 15.39
N TYR A 528 18.23 -16.11 15.71
CA TYR A 528 19.37 -15.96 14.80
C TYR A 528 19.99 -17.33 14.48
N PRO A 529 20.09 -17.73 13.20
CA PRO A 529 20.69 -19.02 12.83
C PRO A 529 22.21 -19.01 13.06
N THR A 530 22.69 -19.87 13.97
CA THR A 530 24.10 -19.89 14.41
C THR A 530 25.08 -20.50 13.40
N ASN A 531 24.57 -21.07 12.31
CA ASN A 531 25.32 -21.64 11.19
C ASN A 531 25.27 -20.75 9.93
N SER A 532 24.69 -19.55 10.03
CA SER A 532 24.58 -18.60 8.93
C SER A 532 25.75 -17.62 8.94
N ILE A 533 26.18 -17.17 7.76
CA ILE A 533 27.14 -16.07 7.60
C ILE A 533 26.44 -14.71 7.39
N GLN A 534 25.10 -14.71 7.34
CA GLN A 534 24.24 -13.52 7.37
C GLN A 534 23.02 -13.80 8.27
N GLU A 535 23.29 -13.99 9.56
CA GLU A 535 22.28 -14.42 10.53
C GLU A 535 21.11 -13.43 10.66
N ASP A 536 21.36 -12.15 10.42
CA ASP A 536 20.34 -11.10 10.48
C ASP A 536 19.41 -11.21 9.27
N TYR A 537 19.96 -11.28 8.05
CA TYR A 537 19.15 -11.37 6.84
C TYR A 537 18.34 -12.68 6.79
N GLU A 538 18.93 -13.79 7.21
CA GLU A 538 18.22 -15.07 7.26
C GLU A 538 17.10 -15.07 8.32
N LEU A 539 17.31 -14.38 9.46
CA LEU A 539 16.26 -14.18 10.47
C LEU A 539 15.13 -13.29 9.93
N TRP A 540 15.44 -12.12 9.36
CA TRP A 540 14.42 -11.19 8.86
C TRP A 540 13.63 -11.76 7.68
N SER A 541 14.30 -12.50 6.79
CA SER A 541 13.64 -13.18 5.66
C SER A 541 12.74 -14.35 6.10
N LYS A 542 13.06 -15.05 7.18
CA LYS A 542 12.11 -15.97 7.83
C LYS A 542 10.94 -15.21 8.45
N ALA A 543 11.21 -14.11 9.15
CA ALA A 543 10.24 -13.33 9.89
C ALA A 543 9.12 -12.72 9.01
N ILE A 544 9.44 -12.21 7.81
CA ILE A 544 8.44 -11.62 6.90
C ILE A 544 7.34 -12.59 6.41
N GLY A 545 7.51 -13.90 6.63
CA GLY A 545 6.47 -14.89 6.36
C GLY A 545 5.32 -14.88 7.37
N VAL A 546 5.57 -14.40 8.60
CA VAL A 546 4.69 -14.59 9.77
C VAL A 546 4.45 -13.31 10.58
N ILE A 547 5.30 -12.29 10.43
CA ILE A 547 5.12 -10.98 11.07
C ILE A 547 5.21 -9.82 10.07
N LYS A 548 4.69 -8.65 10.47
CA LYS A 548 4.86 -7.39 9.71
C LYS A 548 6.07 -6.59 10.20
N ALA A 549 6.72 -5.92 9.26
CA ALA A 549 7.90 -5.09 9.50
C ALA A 549 7.72 -3.68 8.92
N ALA A 550 8.43 -2.69 9.48
CA ALA A 550 8.45 -1.30 8.99
C ALA A 550 9.78 -0.61 9.32
N ASN A 551 10.01 0.61 8.81
CA ASN A 551 11.12 1.47 9.26
C ASN A 551 10.63 2.87 9.62
N ILE A 552 11.25 3.51 10.63
CA ILE A 552 11.08 4.94 10.86
C ILE A 552 11.96 5.72 9.86
N PRO A 553 11.43 6.68 9.07
CA PRO A 553 12.20 7.48 8.10
C PRO A 553 13.01 8.61 8.76
N GLU A 554 13.73 8.27 9.82
CA GLU A 554 14.57 9.18 10.60
C GLU A 554 15.86 8.47 11.01
N VAL A 555 16.97 9.22 11.09
CA VAL A 555 18.24 8.67 11.59
C VAL A 555 18.13 8.50 13.10
N LEU A 556 18.22 7.26 13.59
CA LEU A 556 18.16 6.95 15.04
C LEU A 556 19.39 6.20 15.56
N GLY A 557 20.33 5.85 14.70
CA GLY A 557 21.64 5.32 15.08
C GLY A 557 22.74 5.79 14.12
N ARG A 558 23.99 5.53 14.49
CA ARG A 558 25.17 5.77 13.67
C ARG A 558 25.98 4.48 13.55
N TYR A 559 26.36 4.10 12.33
CA TYR A 559 27.12 2.89 12.00
C TYR A 559 28.60 3.21 11.88
N ARG A 560 29.49 2.50 12.59
CA ARG A 560 30.93 2.73 12.47
C ARG A 560 31.52 1.93 11.31
N VAL A 561 32.02 2.64 10.31
CA VAL A 561 32.77 2.03 9.20
C VAL A 561 34.26 2.15 9.47
N SER A 562 34.89 1.02 9.77
CA SER A 562 36.35 0.90 9.89
C SER A 562 36.90 -0.06 8.83
N GLY A 563 38.21 0.04 8.55
CA GLY A 563 38.88 -0.88 7.62
C GLY A 563 38.89 -2.34 8.09
N GLU A 564 38.68 -2.57 9.39
CA GLU A 564 38.74 -3.87 10.05
C GLU A 564 37.35 -4.55 10.15
N ASN A 565 36.28 -3.93 9.64
CA ASN A 565 34.93 -4.49 9.70
C ASN A 565 34.88 -5.85 8.97
N ILE A 566 34.24 -6.86 9.60
CA ILE A 566 34.16 -8.26 9.13
C ILE A 566 33.68 -8.36 7.67
N THR A 567 32.79 -7.45 7.26
CA THR A 567 32.22 -7.35 5.91
C THR A 567 33.28 -7.13 4.81
N ASN A 568 34.39 -6.45 5.11
CA ASN A 568 35.41 -6.09 4.11
C ASN A 568 36.29 -7.28 3.69
N ASN A 569 36.37 -8.33 4.50
CA ASN A 569 37.30 -9.46 4.30
C ASN A 569 36.63 -10.72 3.72
N LYS A 570 35.32 -10.68 3.38
CA LYS A 570 34.52 -11.84 2.93
C LYS A 570 33.48 -11.51 1.84
N THR A 571 33.67 -10.45 1.08
CA THR A 571 32.64 -9.84 0.22
C THR A 571 31.99 -10.81 -0.77
N ASP A 572 32.76 -11.60 -1.53
CA ASP A 572 32.21 -12.46 -2.59
C ASP A 572 31.42 -13.68 -2.07
N GLU A 573 31.87 -14.26 -0.96
CA GLU A 573 31.18 -15.37 -0.29
C GLU A 573 29.85 -14.89 0.32
N LEU A 574 29.88 -13.72 0.99
CA LEU A 574 28.70 -13.08 1.57
C LEU A 574 27.68 -12.71 0.48
N ASP A 575 28.09 -12.05 -0.60
CA ASP A 575 27.20 -11.63 -1.69
C ASP A 575 26.52 -12.84 -2.38
N SER A 576 27.28 -13.91 -2.60
CA SER A 576 26.77 -15.16 -3.17
C SER A 576 25.74 -15.84 -2.23
N TYR A 577 25.92 -15.71 -0.92
CA TYR A 577 25.01 -16.23 0.09
C TYR A 577 23.74 -15.39 0.23
N GLU A 578 23.82 -14.05 0.20
CA GLU A 578 22.66 -13.13 0.17
C GLU A 578 21.73 -13.47 -1.01
N ALA A 579 22.34 -13.64 -2.19
CA ALA A 579 21.64 -13.98 -3.41
C ALA A 579 20.94 -15.36 -3.32
N LYS A 580 21.59 -16.37 -2.73
CA LYS A 580 20.95 -17.68 -2.49
C LYS A 580 19.78 -17.59 -1.51
N ILE A 581 19.89 -16.80 -0.43
CA ILE A 581 18.75 -16.52 0.47
C ILE A 581 17.61 -15.83 -0.31
N ALA A 582 17.91 -14.82 -1.13
CA ALA A 582 16.91 -14.12 -1.93
C ALA A 582 16.21 -15.04 -2.95
N LEU A 583 16.96 -15.91 -3.63
CA LEU A 583 16.40 -16.94 -4.53
C LEU A 583 15.46 -17.89 -3.76
N ASN A 584 15.87 -18.36 -2.58
CA ASN A 584 15.05 -19.22 -1.72
C ASN A 584 13.80 -18.51 -1.20
N ASN A 585 13.87 -17.21 -0.90
CA ASN A 585 12.68 -16.40 -0.58
C ASN A 585 11.70 -16.34 -1.75
N ILE A 586 12.20 -16.15 -2.98
CA ILE A 586 11.35 -16.15 -4.18
C ILE A 586 10.67 -17.52 -4.38
N LYS A 587 11.43 -18.62 -4.27
CA LYS A 587 10.90 -20.00 -4.31
C LYS A 587 9.82 -20.21 -3.24
N LYS A 588 10.13 -19.87 -1.98
CA LYS A 588 9.26 -20.08 -0.80
C LYS A 588 7.97 -19.27 -0.86
N TYR A 589 8.07 -17.96 -1.09
CA TYR A 589 6.94 -17.02 -0.97
C TYR A 589 6.12 -16.92 -2.25
N PHE A 590 6.74 -16.88 -3.44
CA PHE A 590 6.01 -16.74 -4.70
C PHE A 590 5.72 -18.06 -5.41
N LYS A 591 6.23 -19.20 -4.91
CA LYS A 591 6.08 -20.53 -5.52
C LYS A 591 6.54 -20.54 -6.98
N ILE A 592 7.70 -19.92 -7.23
CA ILE A 592 8.35 -19.86 -8.53
C ILE A 592 9.55 -20.79 -8.50
N ASN A 593 9.46 -21.91 -9.21
CA ASN A 593 10.59 -22.83 -9.35
C ASN A 593 11.64 -22.21 -10.26
N LEU A 594 12.88 -22.19 -9.78
CA LEU A 594 14.08 -21.70 -10.45
C LEU A 594 15.21 -22.68 -10.13
N ASP A 595 16.16 -22.81 -11.04
CA ASP A 595 17.41 -23.50 -10.75
C ASP A 595 18.17 -22.78 -9.62
N ASP A 596 18.88 -23.52 -8.76
CA ASP A 596 19.77 -22.92 -7.75
C ASP A 596 20.94 -22.17 -8.38
N GLU A 597 21.36 -22.54 -9.59
CA GLU A 597 22.35 -21.80 -10.37
C GLU A 597 21.91 -20.36 -10.70
N LYS A 598 20.60 -20.07 -10.71
CA LYS A 598 20.04 -18.75 -11.06
C LYS A 598 20.07 -17.72 -9.93
N TYR A 599 20.78 -18.00 -8.83
CA TYR A 599 20.98 -17.05 -7.73
C TYR A 599 21.57 -15.71 -8.20
N TYR A 600 22.38 -15.72 -9.27
CA TYR A 600 22.99 -14.54 -9.87
C TYR A 600 21.97 -13.44 -10.25
N LEU A 601 20.71 -13.80 -10.56
CA LEU A 601 19.62 -12.85 -10.86
C LEU A 601 19.18 -12.01 -9.66
N THR A 602 19.53 -12.42 -8.44
CA THR A 602 19.14 -11.78 -7.17
C THR A 602 20.30 -11.10 -6.44
N GLN A 603 21.51 -11.14 -6.99
CA GLN A 603 22.70 -10.54 -6.40
C GLN A 603 22.65 -9.00 -6.47
N ARG A 604 23.14 -8.31 -5.43
CA ARG A 604 23.04 -6.84 -5.31
C ARG A 604 24.35 -6.08 -5.52
N ARG A 605 25.37 -6.38 -4.72
CA ARG A 605 26.64 -5.62 -4.71
C ARG A 605 27.55 -6.06 -5.87
N ASN A 606 28.09 -7.27 -5.83
CA ASN A 606 28.95 -7.79 -6.92
C ASN A 606 28.13 -8.50 -8.02
N ASN A 607 27.10 -7.85 -8.56
CA ASN A 607 26.26 -8.46 -9.59
C ASN A 607 27.01 -8.61 -10.93
N PRO A 608 27.04 -9.82 -11.55
CA PRO A 608 27.82 -10.08 -12.77
C PRO A 608 27.33 -9.32 -14.00
N TYR A 609 26.10 -8.80 -13.99
CA TYR A 609 25.55 -7.90 -15.03
C TYR A 609 26.52 -6.75 -15.38
N TRP A 610 27.24 -6.22 -14.39
CA TRP A 610 28.16 -5.10 -14.58
C TRP A 610 29.47 -5.48 -15.30
N GLN A 611 29.80 -6.76 -15.34
CA GLN A 611 31.00 -7.33 -15.97
C GLN A 611 30.71 -8.02 -17.32
N MET A 612 29.44 -8.37 -17.57
CA MET A 612 28.94 -8.98 -18.81
C MET A 612 29.09 -8.11 -20.06
N SER A 613 29.13 -8.74 -21.23
CA SER A 613 29.09 -8.08 -22.55
C SER A 613 27.73 -7.39 -22.81
N LYS A 614 27.62 -6.59 -23.89
CA LYS A 614 26.37 -5.90 -24.25
C LYS A 614 25.24 -6.91 -24.52
N ASP A 615 25.53 -8.00 -25.20
CA ASP A 615 24.52 -9.01 -25.59
C ASP A 615 24.12 -9.89 -24.39
N ASP A 616 25.08 -10.27 -23.55
CA ASP A 616 24.81 -11.00 -22.30
C ASP A 616 23.94 -10.18 -21.33
N ARG A 617 24.16 -8.85 -21.25
CA ARG A 617 23.30 -7.95 -20.47
C ARG A 617 21.87 -7.90 -20.98
N ILE A 618 21.66 -7.98 -22.30
CA ILE A 618 20.30 -8.03 -22.89
C ILE A 618 19.63 -9.37 -22.55
N ALA A 619 20.36 -10.48 -22.61
CA ALA A 619 19.87 -11.80 -22.20
C ALA A 619 19.51 -11.82 -20.69
N TYR A 620 20.40 -11.31 -19.84
CA TYR A 620 20.19 -11.15 -18.40
C TYR A 620 18.93 -10.31 -18.10
N GLN A 621 18.79 -9.14 -18.73
CA GLN A 621 17.63 -8.27 -18.57
C GLN A 621 16.32 -8.96 -18.93
N LYS A 622 16.31 -9.73 -20.02
CA LYS A 622 15.15 -10.52 -20.43
C LYS A 622 14.78 -11.55 -19.37
N GLU A 623 15.75 -12.29 -18.84
CA GLU A 623 15.51 -13.31 -17.82
C GLU A 623 15.05 -12.71 -16.48
N LEU A 624 15.66 -11.61 -16.03
CA LEU A 624 15.24 -10.87 -14.84
C LEU A 624 13.82 -10.32 -14.98
N LYS A 625 13.47 -9.81 -16.18
CA LYS A 625 12.12 -9.30 -16.47
C LYS A 625 11.08 -10.41 -16.44
N ASP A 626 11.39 -11.58 -17.00
CA ASP A 626 10.52 -12.75 -16.94
C ASP A 626 10.32 -13.25 -15.49
N LEU A 627 11.37 -13.16 -14.65
CA LEU A 627 11.26 -13.43 -13.22
C LEU A 627 10.31 -12.43 -12.52
N TYR A 628 10.48 -11.13 -12.76
CA TYR A 628 9.67 -10.10 -12.10
C TYR A 628 8.19 -10.16 -12.56
N LEU A 629 7.93 -10.48 -13.84
CA LEU A 629 6.58 -10.76 -14.35
C LEU A 629 5.93 -11.98 -13.66
N LYS A 630 6.70 -13.05 -13.38
CA LYS A 630 6.21 -14.20 -12.59
C LYS A 630 5.89 -13.79 -11.15
N ILE A 631 6.72 -12.97 -10.52
CA ILE A 631 6.50 -12.44 -9.16
C ILE A 631 5.21 -11.61 -9.10
N GLU A 632 4.99 -10.64 -10.01
CA GLU A 632 3.73 -9.88 -10.07
C GLU A 632 2.51 -10.78 -10.30
N LYS A 633 2.61 -11.76 -11.21
CA LYS A 633 1.52 -12.70 -11.52
C LYS A 633 1.16 -13.56 -10.31
N GLN A 634 2.14 -14.01 -9.52
CA GLN A 634 1.90 -14.77 -8.31
C GLN A 634 1.38 -13.88 -7.19
N ASN A 635 1.89 -12.65 -7.02
CA ASN A 635 1.39 -11.70 -6.03
C ASN A 635 -0.11 -11.42 -6.19
N LYS A 636 -0.64 -11.37 -7.43
CA LYS A 636 -2.09 -11.23 -7.68
C LYS A 636 -2.91 -12.40 -7.12
N LYS A 637 -2.35 -13.60 -7.01
CA LYS A 637 -3.00 -14.77 -6.40
C LYS A 637 -2.85 -14.78 -4.88
N ILE A 638 -1.61 -14.71 -4.39
CA ILE A 638 -1.26 -14.92 -2.98
C ILE A 638 -1.40 -13.67 -2.11
N LYS A 639 -1.52 -12.48 -2.72
CA LYS A 639 -1.65 -11.17 -2.06
C LYS A 639 -0.54 -10.91 -1.03
N PHE A 640 0.71 -11.20 -1.39
CA PHE A 640 1.87 -11.10 -0.50
C PHE A 640 2.10 -9.66 0.00
N ILE A 641 1.91 -8.68 -0.90
CA ILE A 641 1.83 -7.23 -0.64
C ILE A 641 0.89 -6.56 -1.66
N ASN A 642 0.56 -5.27 -1.45
CA ASN A 642 -0.24 -4.48 -2.38
C ASN A 642 0.36 -4.47 -3.81
N PRO A 643 -0.44 -4.65 -4.89
CA PRO A 643 0.05 -4.65 -6.27
C PRO A 643 0.83 -3.39 -6.69
N ASN A 644 0.46 -2.21 -6.20
CA ASN A 644 1.15 -0.96 -6.53
C ASN A 644 2.53 -0.91 -5.85
N ASN A 645 2.58 -1.30 -4.57
CA ASN A 645 3.82 -1.39 -3.81
C ASN A 645 4.76 -2.48 -4.38
N MET A 646 4.18 -3.57 -4.92
CA MET A 646 4.93 -4.61 -5.62
C MET A 646 5.64 -4.08 -6.87
N HIS A 647 4.92 -3.36 -7.73
CA HIS A 647 5.48 -2.80 -8.96
C HIS A 647 6.67 -1.86 -8.68
N GLU A 648 6.49 -0.94 -7.74
CA GLU A 648 7.52 0.03 -7.35
C GLU A 648 8.71 -0.63 -6.64
N ALA A 649 8.49 -1.68 -5.83
CA ALA A 649 9.57 -2.46 -5.23
C ALA A 649 10.39 -3.22 -6.29
N LEU A 650 9.74 -3.82 -7.29
CA LEU A 650 10.41 -4.47 -8.43
C LEU A 650 11.16 -3.45 -9.29
N LYS A 651 10.60 -2.26 -9.51
CA LYS A 651 11.27 -1.15 -10.20
C LYS A 651 12.52 -0.66 -9.47
N LYS A 652 12.47 -0.54 -8.13
CA LYS A 652 13.66 -0.25 -7.31
C LYS A 652 14.69 -1.38 -7.43
N SER A 653 14.26 -2.64 -7.39
CA SER A 653 15.15 -3.80 -7.52
C SER A 653 15.83 -3.85 -8.89
N TRP A 654 15.09 -3.64 -9.98
CA TRP A 654 15.64 -3.55 -11.35
C TRP A 654 16.69 -2.44 -11.46
N ARG A 655 16.40 -1.25 -10.92
CA ARG A 655 17.35 -0.13 -10.95
C ARG A 655 18.65 -0.46 -10.20
N LEU A 656 18.57 -1.19 -9.08
CA LEU A 656 19.76 -1.62 -8.33
C LEU A 656 20.58 -2.67 -9.09
N THR A 657 19.91 -3.60 -9.78
CA THR A 657 20.57 -4.67 -10.53
C THR A 657 21.12 -4.22 -11.88
N CYS A 658 20.33 -3.47 -12.67
CA CYS A 658 20.63 -3.14 -14.07
C CYS A 658 21.03 -1.68 -14.32
N GLY A 659 20.83 -0.79 -13.33
CA GLY A 659 21.06 0.68 -13.43
C GLY A 659 20.15 1.41 -14.42
N ASP A 660 19.24 0.71 -15.08
CA ASP A 660 18.26 1.27 -16.00
C ASP A 660 17.03 1.81 -15.24
N GLU A 661 16.56 2.99 -15.63
CA GLU A 661 15.40 3.65 -15.02
C GLU A 661 14.09 3.32 -15.76
N ASN A 662 14.16 2.69 -16.94
CA ASN A 662 13.03 2.42 -17.85
C ASN A 662 12.35 1.05 -17.61
N PHE A 663 12.34 0.57 -16.37
CA PHE A 663 11.64 -0.67 -16.05
C PHE A 663 10.11 -0.50 -16.10
N VAL A 664 9.45 -1.33 -16.92
CA VAL A 664 7.99 -1.47 -16.96
C VAL A 664 7.61 -2.94 -16.89
N CYS A 665 6.96 -3.32 -15.78
CA CYS A 665 6.40 -4.65 -15.54
C CYS A 665 4.87 -4.59 -15.42
N SER A 666 4.20 -5.30 -16.33
CA SER A 666 2.73 -5.34 -16.53
C SER A 666 2.01 -3.99 -16.72
N LYS A 667 0.88 -4.05 -17.44
CA LYS A 667 0.20 -2.89 -18.04
C LYS A 667 -0.78 -2.17 -17.09
N TYR A 668 -0.72 -2.40 -15.77
CA TYR A 668 -1.85 -2.10 -14.86
C TYR A 668 -1.51 -1.75 -13.40
N ALA A 669 -1.83 -0.51 -13.03
CA ALA A 669 -2.39 -0.10 -11.73
C ALA A 669 -3.32 1.11 -12.00
N PRO A 670 -4.43 1.32 -11.26
CA PRO A 670 -4.69 0.84 -9.91
C PRO A 670 -5.96 -0.04 -9.73
N PRO A 671 -6.03 -0.84 -8.66
CA PRO A 671 -7.29 -1.35 -8.12
C PRO A 671 -7.59 -0.81 -6.71
N TYR A 672 -8.53 0.13 -6.58
CA TYR A 672 -9.22 0.42 -5.31
C TYR A 672 -10.66 0.87 -5.59
N ARG A 673 -11.63 -0.06 -5.59
CA ARG A 673 -13.06 0.24 -5.79
C ARG A 673 -13.85 0.44 -4.49
N GLY A 674 -13.32 0.04 -3.34
CA GLY A 674 -13.98 0.22 -2.04
C GLY A 674 -14.17 1.70 -1.68
N ASP A 675 -13.06 2.45 -1.68
CA ASP A 675 -13.06 3.88 -1.36
C ASP A 675 -13.85 4.72 -2.37
N PHE A 676 -13.97 4.26 -3.62
CA PHE A 676 -14.66 5.02 -4.67
C PHE A 676 -16.19 5.01 -4.49
N GLU A 677 -16.80 3.90 -4.08
CA GLU A 677 -18.25 3.87 -3.76
C GLU A 677 -18.57 4.66 -2.48
N GLU A 678 -17.73 4.54 -1.45
CA GLU A 678 -17.84 5.30 -0.19
C GLU A 678 -17.68 6.81 -0.44
N PHE A 679 -16.75 7.19 -1.32
CA PHE A 679 -16.57 8.56 -1.81
C PHE A 679 -17.76 9.07 -2.64
N MET A 680 -18.21 8.31 -3.65
CA MET A 680 -19.29 8.74 -4.54
C MET A 680 -20.63 8.90 -3.79
N PHE A 681 -20.93 8.05 -2.81
CA PHE A 681 -22.14 8.20 -2.00
C PHE A 681 -22.06 9.38 -1.01
N MET A 682 -20.87 9.64 -0.43
CA MET A 682 -20.63 10.87 0.33
C MET A 682 -20.79 12.13 -0.53
N MET A 683 -20.58 12.03 -1.84
CA MET A 683 -20.70 13.14 -2.78
C MET A 683 -22.17 13.47 -3.14
N GLU A 684 -23.14 12.61 -2.92
CA GLU A 684 -24.55 12.90 -3.22
C GLU A 684 -25.26 13.68 -2.10
N ASN A 685 -24.76 13.59 -0.86
CA ASN A 685 -25.41 14.21 0.31
C ASN A 685 -25.05 15.69 0.50
N VAL A 686 -25.86 16.59 -0.08
CA VAL A 686 -25.72 18.07 -0.01
C VAL A 686 -25.53 18.61 1.41
N TYR A 687 -26.12 17.98 2.43
CA TYR A 687 -25.97 18.40 3.83
C TYR A 687 -24.55 18.22 4.37
N ILE A 688 -23.84 17.16 3.98
CA ILE A 688 -22.47 16.87 4.43
C ILE A 688 -21.51 17.95 3.92
N LEU A 689 -21.70 18.38 2.67
CA LEU A 689 -20.87 19.40 2.01
C LEU A 689 -20.93 20.74 2.77
N LYS A 690 -22.12 21.19 3.20
CA LYS A 690 -22.29 22.44 3.98
C LYS A 690 -21.55 22.42 5.33
N ILE A 691 -21.42 21.24 5.95
CA ILE A 691 -20.71 21.09 7.24
C ILE A 691 -19.20 21.20 7.02
N VAL A 692 -18.68 20.56 5.96
CA VAL A 692 -17.26 20.65 5.59
C VAL A 692 -16.90 22.08 5.15
N GLU A 693 -17.74 22.74 4.33
CA GLU A 693 -17.60 24.16 3.95
C GLU A 693 -17.42 25.08 5.19
N LYS A 694 -18.27 24.91 6.21
CA LYS A 694 -18.26 25.75 7.45
C LYS A 694 -17.08 25.47 8.38
N ILE A 695 -16.46 24.29 8.30
CA ILE A 695 -15.29 23.93 9.12
C ILE A 695 -13.99 24.36 8.44
N PHE A 696 -13.91 24.28 7.12
CA PHE A 696 -12.77 24.81 6.38
C PHE A 696 -12.68 26.34 6.48
N SER A 697 -13.78 27.09 6.39
CA SER A 697 -13.74 28.56 6.52
C SER A 697 -13.22 29.05 7.89
N ILE A 698 -13.38 28.26 8.95
CA ILE A 698 -12.82 28.52 10.29
C ILE A 698 -11.32 28.17 10.36
N ALA A 699 -10.84 27.26 9.52
CA ALA A 699 -9.48 26.73 9.56
C ALA A 699 -8.48 27.48 8.64
N THR A 700 -8.94 27.98 7.50
CA THR A 700 -8.11 28.54 6.40
C THR A 700 -7.74 30.01 6.56
N SER A 701 -7.96 30.62 7.72
CA SER A 701 -7.63 32.04 7.97
C SER A 701 -6.13 32.39 8.00
N ASN A 702 -5.24 31.42 7.75
CA ASN A 702 -3.85 31.66 7.34
C ASN A 702 -3.28 30.46 6.58
N ASN A 703 -2.38 30.75 5.62
CA ASN A 703 -1.96 29.86 4.54
C ASN A 703 -1.23 28.57 4.97
N GLY A 704 -1.46 27.47 4.23
CA GLY A 704 -0.49 26.38 4.08
C GLY A 704 -0.99 24.94 4.34
N THR A 705 -1.75 24.35 3.41
CA THR A 705 -1.98 22.88 3.35
C THR A 705 -2.43 22.45 1.96
N HIS A 706 -1.57 21.81 1.16
CA HIS A 706 -1.88 21.47 -0.25
C HIS A 706 -1.97 19.97 -0.61
N LYS A 707 -1.79 19.04 0.34
CA LYS A 707 -1.71 17.58 0.04
C LYS A 707 -3.01 16.75 0.18
N VAL A 708 -4.12 17.33 0.65
CA VAL A 708 -5.45 16.65 0.72
C VAL A 708 -6.44 17.23 -0.32
N LEU A 709 -5.96 18.15 -1.17
CA LEU A 709 -6.83 19.04 -1.95
C LEU A 709 -7.11 18.62 -3.39
N THR A 710 -6.55 17.54 -3.94
CA THR A 710 -6.76 17.22 -5.37
C THR A 710 -8.23 16.84 -5.64
N ILE A 711 -8.80 15.95 -4.83
CA ILE A 711 -10.18 15.45 -5.01
C ILE A 711 -11.22 16.39 -4.36
N PHE A 712 -10.96 16.93 -3.16
CA PHE A 712 -11.82 17.96 -2.55
C PHE A 712 -11.83 19.27 -3.36
N GLY A 713 -10.70 19.61 -3.98
CA GLY A 713 -10.56 20.76 -4.88
C GLY A 713 -11.41 20.61 -6.13
N LEU A 714 -11.54 19.40 -6.69
CA LEU A 714 -12.43 19.14 -7.82
C LEU A 714 -13.89 19.48 -7.52
N LYS A 715 -14.38 19.35 -6.27
CA LYS A 715 -15.77 19.75 -5.94
C LYS A 715 -15.95 21.21 -5.52
N LEU A 716 -14.94 21.83 -4.92
CA LEU A 716 -14.89 23.30 -4.79
C LEU A 716 -14.89 23.97 -6.18
N LYS A 717 -14.27 23.32 -7.18
CA LYS A 717 -14.36 23.71 -8.58
C LYS A 717 -15.68 23.30 -9.26
N TRP A 718 -16.30 22.17 -8.92
CA TRP A 718 -17.58 21.70 -9.50
C TRP A 718 -18.71 22.73 -9.42
N LYS A 719 -18.98 23.32 -8.24
CA LYS A 719 -19.94 24.45 -8.09
C LYS A 719 -19.52 25.73 -8.82
N ARG A 720 -18.22 25.88 -9.16
CA ARG A 720 -17.64 27.03 -9.85
C ARG A 720 -17.70 26.89 -11.38
N TRP A 721 -17.77 25.65 -11.86
CA TRP A 721 -17.70 25.26 -13.28
C TRP A 721 -19.05 25.21 -13.99
N THR A 722 -20.15 24.94 -13.28
CA THR A 722 -21.50 24.86 -13.88
C THR A 722 -21.98 26.15 -14.52
N ASN A 723 -21.44 27.31 -14.12
CA ASN A 723 -21.92 28.64 -14.55
C ASN A 723 -20.86 29.43 -15.33
N LYS A 724 -19.86 28.77 -15.91
CA LYS A 724 -18.78 29.42 -16.69
C LYS A 724 -18.48 28.67 -17.97
N LYS A 725 -17.98 29.39 -18.97
CA LYS A 725 -17.39 28.80 -20.17
C LYS A 725 -16.06 28.14 -19.80
N LYS A 726 -15.75 26.99 -20.40
CA LYS A 726 -14.63 26.12 -20.02
C LYS A 726 -13.74 25.78 -21.21
N ILE A 727 -12.46 25.63 -20.95
CA ILE A 727 -11.48 25.04 -21.86
C ILE A 727 -11.02 23.74 -21.23
N PHE A 728 -11.30 22.62 -21.86
CA PHE A 728 -10.77 21.32 -21.44
C PHE A 728 -9.48 21.05 -22.22
N LEU A 729 -8.32 21.12 -21.56
CA LEU A 729 -7.02 20.88 -22.16
C LEU A 729 -6.60 19.42 -21.89
N PHE A 730 -6.74 18.58 -22.91
CA PHE A 730 -6.48 17.15 -22.86
C PHE A 730 -5.07 16.78 -23.33
N GLY A 731 -4.57 15.64 -22.85
CA GLY A 731 -3.29 15.08 -23.27
C GLY A 731 -2.08 15.81 -22.70
N ILE A 732 -2.24 16.56 -21.61
CA ILE A 732 -1.12 17.27 -20.98
C ILE A 732 -0.06 16.30 -20.47
N ALA A 733 1.20 16.68 -20.64
CA ALA A 733 2.33 15.87 -20.22
C ALA A 733 2.41 15.74 -18.69
N THR A 734 2.68 14.50 -18.25
CA THR A 734 3.00 14.14 -16.84
C THR A 734 4.26 13.30 -16.72
N HIS A 735 4.99 13.08 -17.82
CA HIS A 735 6.23 12.32 -17.89
C HIS A 735 7.47 13.23 -17.77
N ASN A 736 8.67 12.67 -17.84
CA ASN A 736 9.93 13.39 -17.64
C ASN A 736 10.36 14.36 -18.76
N ASN A 737 9.63 14.46 -19.88
CA ASN A 737 10.01 15.38 -20.96
C ASN A 737 9.68 16.83 -20.60
N ILE A 738 10.71 17.64 -20.39
CA ILE A 738 10.56 19.06 -20.08
C ILE A 738 9.97 19.87 -21.25
N GLY A 739 10.14 19.40 -22.49
CA GLY A 739 9.64 20.09 -23.68
C GLY A 739 8.11 20.10 -23.69
N ASP A 740 7.50 18.93 -23.58
CA ASP A 740 6.04 18.78 -23.54
C ASP A 740 5.44 19.43 -22.27
N SER A 741 6.18 19.42 -21.15
CA SER A 741 5.82 20.23 -19.97
C SER A 741 5.88 21.74 -20.21
N ALA A 742 6.82 22.23 -21.02
CA ALA A 742 6.89 23.64 -21.38
C ALA A 742 5.78 24.03 -22.38
N ILE A 743 5.40 23.11 -23.28
CA ILE A 743 4.22 23.24 -24.17
C ILE A 743 2.96 23.44 -23.32
N THR A 744 2.67 22.55 -22.36
CA THR A 744 1.49 22.72 -21.49
C THR A 744 1.52 24.03 -20.70
N GLU A 745 2.67 24.45 -20.12
CA GLU A 745 2.75 25.76 -19.43
C GLU A 745 2.48 26.94 -20.37
N ALA A 746 2.90 26.85 -21.64
CA ALA A 746 2.67 27.86 -22.65
C ALA A 746 1.23 27.90 -23.16
N GLU A 747 0.56 26.74 -23.29
CA GLU A 747 -0.88 26.64 -23.58
C GLU A 747 -1.74 27.22 -22.45
N LEU A 748 -1.38 26.90 -21.20
CA LEU A 748 -2.00 27.50 -20.01
C LEU A 748 -1.77 29.02 -19.93
N TYR A 749 -0.65 29.52 -20.46
CA TYR A 749 -0.37 30.96 -20.57
C TYR A 749 -1.15 31.60 -21.74
N PHE A 750 -1.23 30.94 -22.89
CA PHE A 750 -2.03 31.34 -24.06
C PHE A 750 -3.50 31.50 -23.70
N ALA A 751 -4.10 30.50 -23.06
CA ALA A 751 -5.46 30.55 -22.54
C ALA A 751 -5.67 31.74 -21.59
N LYS A 752 -4.76 31.97 -20.63
CA LYS A 752 -4.84 33.11 -19.69
C LYS A 752 -4.63 34.47 -20.37
N LYS A 753 -3.89 34.54 -21.47
CA LYS A 753 -3.62 35.78 -22.21
C LYS A 753 -4.82 36.19 -23.05
N TYR A 754 -5.40 35.26 -23.82
CA TYR A 754 -6.41 35.55 -24.83
C TYR A 754 -7.85 35.17 -24.45
N PHE A 755 -8.06 34.16 -23.59
CA PHE A 755 -9.38 33.58 -23.27
C PHE A 755 -9.73 33.74 -21.79
N LYS A 756 -9.60 34.97 -21.26
CA LYS A 756 -9.73 35.29 -19.83
C LYS A 756 -11.08 34.91 -19.20
N ASP A 757 -12.14 34.88 -20.01
CA ASP A 757 -13.50 34.54 -19.56
C ASP A 757 -13.75 33.03 -19.47
N TYR A 758 -12.79 32.21 -19.93
CA TYR A 758 -12.86 30.75 -19.88
C TYR A 758 -12.12 30.21 -18.67
N GLU A 759 -12.72 29.24 -17.97
CA GLU A 759 -12.05 28.50 -16.92
C GLU A 759 -11.36 27.24 -17.49
N ILE A 760 -10.05 27.15 -17.32
CA ILE A 760 -9.23 26.06 -17.88
C ILE A 760 -9.27 24.84 -16.95
N ILE A 761 -9.50 23.68 -17.54
CA ILE A 761 -9.54 22.37 -16.88
C ILE A 761 -8.48 21.49 -17.54
N GLU A 762 -7.43 21.20 -16.79
CA GLU A 762 -6.32 20.31 -17.16
C GLU A 762 -6.76 18.83 -17.05
N VAL A 763 -6.54 18.04 -18.11
CA VAL A 763 -6.85 16.59 -18.14
C VAL A 763 -5.58 15.81 -18.52
N PRO A 764 -4.91 15.16 -17.54
CA PRO A 764 -3.74 14.31 -17.76
C PRO A 764 -3.97 13.20 -18.77
N LEU A 765 -2.96 12.93 -19.62
CA LEU A 765 -3.03 11.94 -20.70
C LEU A 765 -3.51 10.55 -20.20
N TYR A 766 -2.95 10.05 -19.10
CA TYR A 766 -3.29 8.73 -18.55
C TYR A 766 -4.56 8.71 -17.66
N GLU A 767 -5.24 9.85 -17.48
CA GLU A 767 -6.46 9.94 -16.68
C GLU A 767 -7.73 10.17 -17.53
N TYR A 768 -7.65 10.08 -18.87
CA TYR A 768 -8.77 10.29 -19.79
C TYR A 768 -10.02 9.50 -19.37
N ASP A 769 -9.91 8.18 -19.24
CA ASP A 769 -11.03 7.29 -18.91
C ASP A 769 -11.58 7.51 -17.48
N ASN A 770 -10.79 8.10 -16.58
CA ASN A 770 -11.23 8.44 -15.22
C ASN A 770 -12.08 9.72 -15.19
N TYR A 771 -11.85 10.67 -16.10
CA TYR A 771 -12.55 11.95 -16.13
C TYR A 771 -13.64 12.06 -17.21
N ILE A 772 -13.59 11.28 -18.29
CA ILE A 772 -14.45 11.49 -19.47
C ILE A 772 -15.95 11.52 -19.13
N GLU A 773 -16.43 10.59 -18.31
CA GLU A 773 -17.84 10.52 -17.87
C GLU A 773 -18.27 11.66 -16.95
N LEU A 774 -17.32 12.32 -16.26
CA LEU A 774 -17.58 13.53 -15.49
C LEU A 774 -17.56 14.75 -16.40
N ILE A 775 -16.61 14.84 -17.33
CA ILE A 775 -16.46 15.94 -18.29
C ILE A 775 -17.70 16.02 -19.18
N LYS A 776 -18.17 14.89 -19.75
CA LYS A 776 -19.42 14.83 -20.54
C LYS A 776 -20.65 15.37 -19.80
N LYS A 777 -20.68 15.30 -18.46
CA LYS A 777 -21.79 15.82 -17.63
C LYS A 777 -21.70 17.31 -17.30
N ILE A 778 -20.53 17.94 -17.49
CA ILE A 778 -20.31 19.37 -17.18
C ILE A 778 -19.91 20.21 -18.40
N CYS A 779 -19.55 19.57 -19.51
CA CYS A 779 -19.28 20.21 -20.78
C CYS A 779 -20.59 20.71 -21.40
N THR A 780 -20.59 21.94 -21.90
CA THR A 780 -21.67 22.50 -22.72
C THR A 780 -21.15 22.80 -24.11
N LYS A 781 -22.03 22.98 -25.09
CA LYS A 781 -21.66 23.33 -26.48
C LYS A 781 -20.82 24.62 -26.63
N ASP A 782 -20.86 25.51 -25.63
CA ASP A 782 -20.11 26.77 -25.61
C ASP A 782 -18.68 26.62 -25.06
N ASP A 783 -18.35 25.43 -24.53
CA ASP A 783 -17.01 25.07 -24.08
C ASP A 783 -16.12 24.62 -25.25
N MET A 784 -14.82 24.79 -25.10
CA MET A 784 -13.83 24.41 -26.10
C MET A 784 -13.01 23.20 -25.63
N ILE A 785 -12.76 22.27 -26.55
CA ILE A 785 -11.90 21.11 -26.31
C ILE A 785 -10.56 21.38 -26.98
N TRP A 786 -9.49 21.39 -26.19
CA TRP A 786 -8.13 21.61 -26.65
C TRP A 786 -7.34 20.32 -26.46
N THR A 787 -6.45 20.00 -27.40
CA THR A 787 -5.48 18.92 -27.21
C THR A 787 -4.07 19.49 -27.25
N SER A 788 -3.23 19.05 -26.30
CA SER A 788 -1.84 19.50 -26.16
C SER A 788 -1.08 19.34 -27.47
N GLY A 789 -0.28 20.34 -27.83
CA GLY A 789 0.66 20.31 -28.94
C GLY A 789 1.84 19.37 -28.67
N GLY A 790 2.84 19.42 -29.54
CA GLY A 790 4.06 18.63 -29.41
C GLY A 790 4.33 17.76 -30.63
N GLY A 791 4.76 16.52 -30.41
CA GLY A 791 5.01 15.55 -31.48
C GLY A 791 4.32 14.22 -31.20
N ASN A 792 3.02 14.26 -30.91
CA ASN A 792 2.23 13.11 -30.46
C ASN A 792 1.06 12.79 -31.40
N LEU A 793 1.07 13.31 -32.64
CA LEU A 793 0.09 12.99 -33.69
C LEU A 793 0.73 12.08 -34.74
N GLY A 794 0.31 10.81 -34.77
CA GLY A 794 0.94 9.78 -35.60
C GLY A 794 0.99 8.40 -34.98
N ASN A 795 1.26 7.38 -35.80
CA ASN A 795 1.32 5.99 -35.33
C ASN A 795 2.58 5.61 -34.53
N ARG A 796 3.59 6.51 -34.43
CA ARG A 796 4.67 6.40 -33.43
C ARG A 796 4.18 6.64 -32.00
N TYR A 797 3.09 7.37 -31.83
CA TYR A 797 2.44 7.73 -30.56
C TYR A 797 0.98 7.29 -30.60
N LEU A 798 0.78 5.99 -30.87
CA LEU A 798 -0.54 5.45 -31.20
C LEU A 798 -1.53 5.57 -30.04
N PHE A 799 -1.08 5.53 -28.78
CA PHE A 799 -1.96 5.69 -27.62
C PHE A 799 -2.54 7.12 -27.55
N GLU A 800 -1.69 8.13 -27.76
CA GLU A 800 -2.06 9.54 -27.83
C GLU A 800 -3.01 9.80 -29.00
N GLU A 801 -2.74 9.18 -30.15
CA GLU A 801 -3.59 9.23 -31.34
C GLU A 801 -4.96 8.59 -31.12
N GLU A 802 -5.02 7.38 -30.54
CA GLU A 802 -6.27 6.68 -30.21
C GLU A 802 -7.13 7.49 -29.23
N GLN A 803 -6.53 8.07 -28.18
CA GLN A 803 -7.24 8.95 -27.25
C GLN A 803 -7.74 10.23 -27.94
N ARG A 804 -6.98 10.79 -28.89
CA ARG A 804 -7.44 11.96 -29.68
C ARG A 804 -8.61 11.60 -30.58
N ARG A 805 -8.59 10.45 -31.27
CA ARG A 805 -9.73 9.96 -32.06
C ARG A 805 -10.97 9.74 -31.20
N LYS A 806 -10.81 9.19 -29.99
CA LYS A 806 -11.89 8.99 -29.01
C LYS A 806 -12.49 10.33 -28.57
N LEU A 807 -11.64 11.29 -28.20
CA LEU A 807 -12.02 12.66 -27.84
C LEU A 807 -12.79 13.38 -28.95
N VAL A 808 -12.35 13.28 -30.20
CA VAL A 808 -13.05 13.90 -31.33
C VAL A 808 -14.43 13.27 -31.56
N ASN A 809 -14.57 11.95 -31.33
CA ASN A 809 -15.85 11.27 -31.39
C ASN A 809 -16.76 11.54 -30.17
N ASP A 810 -16.19 11.80 -29.00
CA ASP A 810 -16.91 12.02 -27.74
C ASP A 810 -17.52 13.44 -27.61
N PHE A 811 -17.00 14.43 -28.34
CA PHE A 811 -17.34 15.86 -28.21
C PHE A 811 -17.75 16.54 -29.52
N LYS A 812 -18.53 15.87 -30.38
CA LYS A 812 -18.90 16.33 -31.74
C LYS A 812 -19.55 17.72 -31.82
N ASP A 813 -20.25 18.12 -30.78
CA ASP A 813 -20.96 19.41 -30.72
C ASP A 813 -20.06 20.58 -30.29
N ASN A 814 -18.86 20.31 -29.77
CA ASN A 814 -17.92 21.32 -29.30
C ASN A 814 -16.96 21.78 -30.43
N SER A 815 -16.29 22.93 -30.25
CA SER A 815 -15.16 23.29 -31.11
C SER A 815 -13.87 22.64 -30.59
N ILE A 816 -13.12 21.99 -31.49
CA ILE A 816 -11.92 21.23 -31.16
C ILE A 816 -10.69 21.89 -31.78
N PHE A 817 -9.68 22.17 -30.96
CA PHE A 817 -8.44 22.82 -31.38
C PHE A 817 -7.23 21.95 -31.01
N ILE A 818 -6.48 21.50 -32.02
CA ILE A 818 -5.24 20.74 -31.84
C ILE A 818 -4.08 21.75 -31.89
N PHE A 819 -3.38 21.96 -30.77
CA PHE A 819 -2.24 22.87 -30.68
C PHE A 819 -1.05 22.41 -31.54
N PRO A 820 -0.08 23.28 -31.89
CA PRO A 820 0.97 22.99 -32.88
C PRO A 820 1.62 21.60 -32.74
N GLN A 821 1.35 20.72 -33.70
CA GLN A 821 1.84 19.33 -33.76
C GLN A 821 2.92 19.14 -34.84
N SER A 822 3.87 18.25 -34.57
CA SER A 822 4.53 17.50 -35.65
C SER A 822 3.68 16.27 -36.00
N ILE A 823 3.53 15.99 -37.29
CA ILE A 823 2.62 14.98 -37.83
C ILE A 823 3.44 13.96 -38.62
N TYR A 824 3.39 12.69 -38.20
CA TYR A 824 4.09 11.61 -38.91
C TYR A 824 3.36 10.27 -38.80
N PHE A 825 3.06 9.67 -39.95
CA PHE A 825 2.69 8.27 -40.08
C PHE A 825 3.76 7.58 -40.93
N SER A 826 4.07 6.33 -40.62
CA SER A 826 4.96 5.49 -41.45
C SER A 826 4.39 5.30 -42.86
N GLU A 827 5.25 4.94 -43.82
CA GLU A 827 4.85 4.73 -45.22
C GLU A 827 4.43 3.27 -45.52
N ASP A 828 4.28 2.46 -44.47
CA ASP A 828 3.86 1.06 -44.52
C ASP A 828 2.33 0.88 -44.38
N GLU A 829 1.85 -0.37 -44.48
CA GLU A 829 0.43 -0.70 -44.33
C GLU A 829 -0.15 -0.24 -42.98
N ASN A 830 0.66 -0.27 -41.91
CA ASN A 830 0.25 0.18 -40.59
C ASN A 830 0.03 1.70 -40.57
N GLY A 831 0.93 2.48 -41.17
CA GLY A 831 0.75 3.92 -41.34
C GLY A 831 -0.49 4.25 -42.18
N ALA A 832 -0.70 3.56 -43.30
CA ALA A 832 -1.89 3.72 -44.14
C ALA A 832 -3.20 3.41 -43.40
N LYS A 833 -3.23 2.33 -42.61
CA LYS A 833 -4.35 1.96 -41.73
C LYS A 833 -4.65 3.03 -40.70
N GLU A 834 -3.61 3.53 -40.01
CA GLU A 834 -3.77 4.51 -38.94
C GLU A 834 -4.10 5.91 -39.47
N ILE A 835 -3.63 6.28 -40.67
CA ILE A 835 -4.13 7.46 -41.40
C ILE A 835 -5.64 7.33 -41.62
N LYS A 836 -6.11 6.22 -42.19
CA LYS A 836 -7.54 5.98 -42.46
C LYS A 836 -8.41 6.07 -41.20
N ALA A 837 -7.94 5.50 -40.08
CA ALA A 837 -8.64 5.57 -38.79
C ALA A 837 -8.68 6.99 -38.20
N SER A 838 -7.59 7.75 -38.32
CA SER A 838 -7.52 9.13 -37.82
C SER A 838 -8.36 10.07 -38.68
N ASN A 839 -8.30 9.91 -40.01
CA ASN A 839 -9.08 10.68 -40.97
C ASN A 839 -10.58 10.49 -40.78
N ALA A 840 -11.05 9.24 -40.59
CA ALA A 840 -12.45 8.94 -40.31
C ALA A 840 -12.98 9.63 -39.03
N ALA A 841 -12.13 9.82 -38.01
CA ALA A 841 -12.50 10.59 -36.82
C ALA A 841 -12.50 12.10 -37.11
N TYR A 842 -11.43 12.62 -37.70
CA TYR A 842 -11.24 14.07 -37.85
C TYR A 842 -12.15 14.71 -38.91
N GLU A 843 -12.38 14.07 -40.06
CA GLU A 843 -13.29 14.60 -41.10
C GLU A 843 -14.75 14.59 -40.68
N SER A 844 -15.13 13.72 -39.73
CA SER A 844 -16.49 13.71 -39.16
C SER A 844 -16.80 14.96 -38.34
N HIS A 845 -15.80 15.80 -38.04
CA HIS A 845 -15.88 16.88 -37.05
C HIS A 845 -15.69 18.27 -37.69
N LYS A 846 -16.79 18.86 -38.19
CA LYS A 846 -16.82 20.16 -38.90
C LYS A 846 -16.07 21.32 -38.23
N SER A 847 -16.03 21.35 -36.89
CA SER A 847 -15.38 22.41 -36.09
C SER A 847 -14.01 22.02 -35.52
N LEU A 848 -13.30 21.08 -36.16
CA LEU A 848 -11.93 20.71 -35.80
C LEU A 848 -10.93 21.56 -36.59
N LEU A 849 -9.98 22.19 -35.87
CA LEU A 849 -8.90 22.96 -36.46
C LEU A 849 -7.55 22.41 -35.98
N LEU A 850 -6.65 22.16 -36.93
CA LEU A 850 -5.34 21.56 -36.67
C LEU A 850 -4.23 22.60 -36.89
N PHE A 851 -3.40 22.82 -35.87
CA PHE A 851 -2.17 23.60 -36.03
C PHE A 851 -0.98 22.65 -36.23
N ALA A 852 -0.23 22.85 -37.32
CA ALA A 852 1.03 22.17 -37.58
C ALA A 852 2.20 23.08 -37.17
N ARG A 853 3.28 22.50 -36.62
CA ARG A 853 4.43 23.27 -36.09
C ARG A 853 5.64 23.42 -37.01
N ASP A 854 5.59 22.78 -38.17
CA ASP A 854 6.62 22.75 -39.20
C ASP A 854 5.97 22.53 -40.58
N GLU A 855 6.61 22.95 -41.68
CA GLU A 855 6.00 22.91 -43.03
C GLU A 855 5.68 21.47 -43.47
N LYS A 856 6.60 20.53 -43.21
CA LYS A 856 6.41 19.12 -43.50
C LYS A 856 5.20 18.53 -42.77
N SER A 857 4.94 18.95 -41.52
CA SER A 857 3.74 18.56 -40.78
C SER A 857 2.47 19.22 -41.31
N LEU A 858 2.54 20.43 -41.87
CA LEU A 858 1.40 21.04 -42.57
C LEU A 858 1.06 20.27 -43.85
N ASP A 859 2.07 19.90 -44.64
CA ASP A 859 1.85 19.15 -45.88
C ASP A 859 1.38 17.72 -45.59
N ASN A 860 1.90 17.09 -44.54
CA ASN A 860 1.35 15.85 -44.00
C ASN A 860 -0.11 16.00 -43.54
N ALA A 861 -0.48 17.10 -42.86
CA ALA A 861 -1.87 17.36 -42.47
C ALA A 861 -2.79 17.42 -43.70
N LYS A 862 -2.42 18.20 -44.73
CA LYS A 862 -3.19 18.31 -45.98
C LYS A 862 -3.25 16.98 -46.76
N LYS A 863 -2.18 16.19 -46.74
CA LYS A 863 -2.08 14.88 -47.40
C LYS A 863 -2.95 13.82 -46.72
N TYR A 864 -2.93 13.78 -45.39
CA TYR A 864 -3.60 12.73 -44.61
C TYR A 864 -5.05 13.09 -44.25
N PHE A 865 -5.36 14.38 -44.09
CA PHE A 865 -6.63 14.92 -43.62
C PHE A 865 -7.12 16.08 -44.49
N PRO A 866 -7.39 15.85 -45.79
CA PRO A 866 -7.60 16.92 -46.77
C PRO A 866 -8.81 17.83 -46.47
N ASN A 867 -9.84 17.32 -45.77
CA ASN A 867 -11.00 18.09 -45.36
C ASN A 867 -10.87 18.75 -43.97
N VAL A 868 -9.75 18.53 -43.27
CA VAL A 868 -9.45 19.19 -41.98
C VAL A 868 -8.67 20.47 -42.23
N GLU A 869 -9.22 21.59 -41.76
CA GLU A 869 -8.54 22.88 -41.83
C GLU A 869 -7.24 22.82 -41.03
N SER A 870 -6.12 23.06 -41.72
CA SER A 870 -4.78 22.94 -41.15
C SER A 870 -3.93 24.18 -41.47
N MET A 871 -3.16 24.64 -40.48
CA MET A 871 -2.40 25.89 -40.56
C MET A 871 -1.05 25.81 -39.86
N LEU A 872 -0.03 26.49 -40.42
CA LEU A 872 1.32 26.55 -39.88
C LEU A 872 1.47 27.64 -38.80
N PHE A 873 1.98 27.25 -37.63
CA PHE A 873 2.33 28.14 -36.52
C PHE A 873 3.63 27.67 -35.84
N PRO A 874 4.46 28.56 -35.26
CA PRO A 874 5.61 28.13 -34.47
C PRO A 874 5.16 27.40 -33.20
N ASP A 875 6.05 26.58 -32.63
CA ASP A 875 5.83 25.86 -31.37
C ASP A 875 5.44 26.83 -30.23
N ILE A 876 4.34 26.50 -29.54
CA ILE A 876 3.60 27.39 -28.63
C ILE A 876 4.45 27.93 -27.46
N VAL A 877 5.53 27.22 -27.08
CA VAL A 877 6.44 27.67 -26.02
C VAL A 877 7.06 29.04 -26.34
N CYS A 878 7.18 29.40 -27.62
CA CYS A 878 7.74 30.68 -28.08
C CYS A 878 6.91 31.92 -27.71
N LEU A 879 5.66 31.74 -27.25
CA LEU A 879 4.75 32.81 -26.84
C LEU A 879 5.25 33.63 -25.64
N LYS A 880 6.06 33.04 -24.76
CA LYS A 880 6.51 33.70 -23.52
C LYS A 880 8.01 33.89 -23.52
N ARG A 881 8.47 35.13 -23.35
CA ARG A 881 9.89 35.46 -23.12
C ARG A 881 10.29 35.23 -21.66
N TYR A 882 11.57 34.97 -21.43
CA TYR A 882 12.15 34.95 -20.10
C TYR A 882 12.55 36.37 -19.67
N GLU A 883 11.98 36.86 -18.58
CA GLU A 883 12.08 38.27 -18.17
C GLU A 883 13.25 38.56 -17.19
N LYS A 884 13.77 37.55 -16.48
CA LYS A 884 14.84 37.77 -15.48
C LYS A 884 16.17 38.05 -16.19
N LYS A 885 16.82 39.18 -15.85
CA LYS A 885 18.20 39.47 -16.25
C LYS A 885 19.16 38.67 -15.35
N ILE A 886 20.01 37.84 -15.96
CA ILE A 886 21.00 36.99 -15.27
C ILE A 886 22.39 37.23 -15.88
N LYS A 887 23.43 37.29 -15.03
CA LYS A 887 24.82 37.38 -15.48
C LYS A 887 25.25 36.06 -16.10
N ARG A 888 25.56 36.08 -17.40
CA ARG A 888 25.93 34.88 -18.16
C ARG A 888 27.35 34.42 -17.83
N LYS A 889 27.50 33.11 -17.58
CA LYS A 889 28.77 32.41 -17.33
C LYS A 889 28.68 30.98 -17.84
N ASP A 890 29.81 30.31 -18.04
CA ASP A 890 29.85 28.89 -18.40
C ASP A 890 29.16 28.59 -19.77
N ILE A 891 29.24 27.35 -20.26
CA ILE A 891 28.64 26.88 -21.53
C ILE A 891 27.75 25.66 -21.26
N LEU A 892 26.58 25.57 -21.90
CA LEU A 892 25.69 24.41 -21.80
C LEU A 892 25.80 23.51 -23.03
N VAL A 893 26.09 22.23 -22.83
CA VAL A 893 26.05 21.20 -23.88
C VAL A 893 24.83 20.31 -23.66
N CYS A 894 23.89 20.36 -24.60
CA CYS A 894 22.61 19.65 -24.57
C CYS A 894 22.44 18.85 -25.87
N ILE A 895 23.22 17.78 -26.00
CA ILE A 895 23.29 16.90 -27.17
C ILE A 895 22.88 15.48 -26.73
N ARG A 896 22.29 14.70 -27.63
CA ARG A 896 22.00 13.27 -27.46
C ARG A 896 23.27 12.43 -27.61
N ASP A 897 23.18 11.13 -27.37
CA ASP A 897 24.24 10.18 -27.73
C ASP A 897 24.08 9.73 -29.19
N VAL A 898 25.14 9.19 -29.79
CA VAL A 898 25.18 8.80 -31.22
C VAL A 898 24.16 7.70 -31.55
N ASP A 899 23.89 6.79 -30.62
CA ASP A 899 22.90 5.70 -30.74
C ASP A 899 21.42 6.15 -30.54
N ASP A 900 21.16 7.44 -30.28
CA ASP A 900 19.82 8.04 -30.12
C ASP A 900 19.42 8.83 -31.40
N GLU A 901 18.44 9.74 -31.34
CA GLU A 901 18.03 10.63 -32.45
C GLU A 901 19.09 11.69 -32.89
N SER A 902 20.38 11.48 -32.57
CA SER A 902 21.49 12.35 -32.99
C SER A 902 21.72 12.26 -34.50
N GLY A 903 21.89 13.39 -35.18
CA GLY A 903 22.09 13.43 -36.63
C GLY A 903 23.55 13.25 -37.08
N LEU A 904 24.45 12.87 -36.18
CA LEU A 904 25.90 12.84 -36.38
C LEU A 904 26.45 11.41 -36.46
N THR A 905 27.53 11.23 -37.20
CA THR A 905 28.37 10.03 -37.10
C THR A 905 29.20 10.05 -35.80
N GLN A 906 29.74 8.89 -35.40
CA GLN A 906 30.63 8.79 -34.25
C GLN A 906 31.88 9.69 -34.40
N GLU A 907 32.48 9.75 -35.60
CA GLU A 907 33.62 10.63 -35.89
C GLU A 907 33.27 12.11 -35.73
N GLN A 908 32.10 12.53 -36.22
CA GLN A 908 31.60 13.91 -36.07
C GLN A 908 31.34 14.26 -34.61
N TYR A 909 30.78 13.32 -33.84
CA TYR A 909 30.56 13.48 -32.40
C TYR A 909 31.88 13.64 -31.64
N ASP A 910 32.86 12.78 -31.90
CA ASP A 910 34.17 12.84 -31.23
C ASP A 910 34.96 14.11 -31.61
N LEU A 911 34.89 14.54 -32.89
CA LEU A 911 35.46 15.80 -33.35
C LEU A 911 34.80 17.01 -32.66
N LEU A 912 33.46 17.00 -32.53
CA LEU A 912 32.73 18.04 -31.83
C LEU A 912 33.15 18.12 -30.36
N PHE A 913 33.20 16.99 -29.65
CA PHE A 913 33.63 16.95 -28.25
C PHE A 913 35.12 17.32 -28.08
N LYS A 914 35.97 17.09 -29.09
CA LYS A 914 37.35 17.60 -29.14
C LYS A 914 37.38 19.14 -29.21
N TYR A 915 36.57 19.78 -30.07
CA TYR A 915 36.48 21.25 -30.10
C TYR A 915 35.80 21.84 -28.86
N ILE A 916 34.80 21.17 -28.28
CA ILE A 916 34.18 21.60 -27.02
C ILE A 916 35.24 21.63 -25.90
N LYS A 917 36.17 20.66 -25.85
CA LYS A 917 37.26 20.61 -24.86
C LYS A 917 38.32 21.73 -25.01
N THR A 918 38.46 22.39 -26.16
CA THR A 918 39.41 23.50 -26.33
C THR A 918 38.85 24.86 -25.89
N LEU A 919 37.56 24.93 -25.51
CA LEU A 919 36.92 26.17 -25.07
C LEU A 919 37.40 26.59 -23.68
N ASN A 920 37.90 27.83 -23.57
CA ASN A 920 38.33 28.41 -22.29
C ASN A 920 37.13 28.89 -21.43
N ALA A 921 36.28 27.94 -21.03
CA ALA A 921 35.14 28.14 -20.14
C ALA A 921 34.76 26.83 -19.44
N LYS A 922 34.11 26.94 -18.27
CA LYS A 922 33.46 25.78 -17.65
C LYS A 922 32.29 25.30 -18.52
N ILE A 923 32.12 23.98 -18.64
CA ILE A 923 31.10 23.35 -19.46
C ILE A 923 30.17 22.51 -18.57
N ASP A 924 28.89 22.87 -18.55
CA ASP A 924 27.82 22.08 -17.94
C ASP A 924 27.23 21.16 -19.02
N TYR A 925 27.32 19.83 -18.84
CA TYR A 925 26.75 18.84 -19.76
C TYR A 925 25.38 18.35 -19.28
N THR A 926 24.41 18.20 -20.21
CA THR A 926 23.09 17.66 -19.91
C THR A 926 22.62 16.70 -21.01
N LYS A 927 22.72 15.39 -20.74
CA LYS A 927 22.23 14.35 -21.67
C LYS A 927 20.71 14.31 -21.72
N ASN A 928 20.03 14.49 -20.58
CA ASN A 928 18.57 14.66 -20.50
C ASN A 928 18.25 15.99 -19.83
N LEU A 929 17.32 16.76 -20.41
CA LEU A 929 16.93 18.07 -19.87
C LEU A 929 16.20 17.97 -18.52
N HIS A 930 15.56 16.83 -18.23
CA HIS A 930 15.02 16.47 -16.92
C HIS A 930 14.95 14.93 -16.79
N SER A 931 14.94 14.39 -15.57
CA SER A 931 15.09 12.94 -15.31
C SER A 931 13.95 12.28 -14.54
N ALA A 932 12.98 13.05 -14.01
CA ALA A 932 11.86 12.52 -13.24
C ALA A 932 10.52 12.99 -13.81
N ASP A 933 9.45 12.24 -13.57
CA ASP A 933 8.12 12.58 -14.09
C ASP A 933 7.58 13.91 -13.52
N ILE A 934 7.09 14.77 -14.41
CA ILE A 934 6.73 16.16 -14.08
C ILE A 934 5.23 16.25 -13.75
N HIS A 935 4.91 16.12 -12.46
CA HIS A 935 3.53 16.29 -11.98
C HIS A 935 3.01 17.74 -12.20
N PRO A 936 1.74 17.95 -12.61
CA PRO A 936 1.19 19.28 -12.93
C PRO A 936 1.41 20.34 -11.84
N SER A 937 1.33 19.96 -10.56
CA SER A 937 1.51 20.89 -9.42
C SER A 937 2.93 21.45 -9.26
N ILE A 938 3.95 20.86 -9.90
CA ILE A 938 5.33 21.35 -9.89
C ILE A 938 5.81 21.85 -11.25
N ARG A 939 5.08 21.53 -12.34
CA ARG A 939 5.45 21.77 -13.75
C ARG A 939 6.04 23.16 -13.98
N LYS A 940 5.28 24.23 -13.71
CA LYS A 940 5.74 25.63 -13.76
C LYS A 940 7.11 25.85 -13.13
N LYS A 941 7.35 25.35 -11.91
CA LYS A 941 8.62 25.54 -11.18
C LYS A 941 9.77 24.79 -11.83
N VAL A 942 9.52 23.60 -12.39
CA VAL A 942 10.54 22.82 -13.12
C VAL A 942 10.89 23.51 -14.43
N VAL A 943 9.89 23.96 -15.21
CA VAL A 943 10.10 24.72 -16.46
C VAL A 943 10.82 26.04 -16.19
N GLU A 944 10.41 26.82 -15.19
CA GLU A 944 11.10 28.07 -14.80
C GLU A 944 12.56 27.82 -14.40
N LYS A 945 12.85 26.74 -13.67
CA LYS A 945 14.23 26.35 -13.31
C LYS A 945 15.04 25.95 -14.55
N GLN A 946 14.43 25.28 -15.53
CA GLN A 946 15.15 24.91 -16.76
C GLN A 946 15.43 26.12 -17.65
N LEU A 947 14.48 27.04 -17.79
CA LEU A 947 14.72 28.33 -18.47
C LEU A 947 15.79 29.15 -17.75
N GLU A 948 15.82 29.14 -16.41
CA GLU A 948 16.90 29.77 -15.63
C GLU A 948 18.26 29.08 -15.87
N ASN A 949 18.29 27.75 -16.01
CA ASN A 949 19.48 27.01 -16.39
C ASN A 949 19.96 27.32 -17.81
N PHE A 950 19.09 27.67 -18.76
CA PHE A 950 19.52 28.17 -20.08
C PHE A 950 20.00 29.63 -19.98
N ALA A 951 19.23 30.50 -19.33
CA ALA A 951 19.51 31.93 -19.20
C ALA A 951 20.83 32.27 -18.49
N LYS A 952 21.32 31.41 -17.57
CA LYS A 952 22.61 31.61 -16.89
C LYS A 952 23.83 31.42 -17.81
N HIS A 953 23.70 30.78 -18.98
CA HIS A 953 24.85 30.40 -19.80
C HIS A 953 25.30 31.47 -20.79
N LYS A 954 26.59 31.48 -21.17
CA LYS A 954 27.14 32.34 -22.23
C LYS A 954 26.51 31.99 -23.59
N PHE A 955 26.49 30.71 -23.93
CA PHE A 955 25.78 30.13 -25.06
C PHE A 955 25.46 28.65 -24.80
N VAL A 956 24.59 28.08 -25.63
CA VAL A 956 24.20 26.66 -25.63
C VAL A 956 24.69 25.97 -26.90
N ILE A 957 25.00 24.68 -26.82
CA ILE A 957 25.25 23.80 -27.96
C ILE A 957 24.21 22.69 -27.91
N THR A 958 23.43 22.47 -28.97
CA THR A 958 22.32 21.51 -28.92
C THR A 958 21.90 20.91 -30.27
N ASP A 959 21.42 19.66 -30.21
CA ASP A 959 20.74 18.93 -31.29
C ASP A 959 19.22 18.78 -31.00
N ARG A 960 18.68 19.56 -30.04
CA ARG A 960 17.29 19.47 -29.58
C ARG A 960 16.50 20.70 -29.97
N LEU A 961 15.32 20.48 -30.58
CA LEU A 961 14.35 21.53 -30.89
C LEU A 961 14.01 22.36 -29.64
N HIS A 962 13.73 21.72 -28.50
CA HIS A 962 13.49 22.42 -27.24
C HIS A 962 14.74 23.11 -26.66
N GLY A 963 15.96 22.66 -26.99
CA GLY A 963 17.18 23.37 -26.66
C GLY A 963 17.30 24.69 -27.44
N LEU A 964 16.97 24.67 -28.74
CA LEU A 964 16.86 25.87 -29.58
C LEU A 964 15.76 26.81 -29.09
N ILE A 965 14.55 26.30 -28.84
CA ILE A 965 13.40 27.08 -28.34
C ILE A 965 13.70 27.73 -26.99
N PHE A 966 14.24 26.98 -26.01
CA PHE A 966 14.61 27.56 -24.70
C PHE A 966 15.71 28.60 -24.84
N SER A 967 16.66 28.42 -25.77
CA SER A 967 17.69 29.41 -26.07
C SER A 967 17.08 30.69 -26.65
N TYR A 968 16.13 30.59 -27.59
CA TYR A 968 15.36 31.73 -28.11
C TYR A 968 14.58 32.44 -27.00
N ILE A 969 13.83 31.72 -26.16
CA ILE A 969 13.02 32.28 -25.06
C ILE A 969 13.88 33.03 -24.04
N THR A 970 15.04 32.46 -23.70
CA THR A 970 15.99 32.99 -22.73
C THR A 970 16.98 33.99 -23.33
N ASN A 971 16.91 34.24 -24.64
CA ASN A 971 17.88 35.02 -25.39
C ASN A 971 19.33 34.57 -25.15
N THR A 972 19.52 33.27 -25.02
CA THR A 972 20.84 32.65 -24.94
C THR A 972 21.30 32.37 -26.38
N PRO A 973 22.51 32.83 -26.80
CA PRO A 973 23.06 32.41 -28.08
C PRO A 973 23.14 30.89 -28.15
N VAL A 974 22.97 30.31 -29.34
CA VAL A 974 22.95 28.86 -29.51
C VAL A 974 23.64 28.42 -30.80
N ILE A 975 24.50 27.41 -30.68
CA ILE A 975 25.02 26.62 -31.79
C ILE A 975 24.12 25.39 -31.92
N VAL A 976 23.52 25.22 -33.09
CA VAL A 976 22.55 24.18 -33.38
C VAL A 976 23.16 23.19 -34.36
N ILE A 977 23.03 21.91 -34.05
CA ILE A 977 23.66 20.79 -34.75
C ILE A 977 22.57 19.87 -35.30
N LYS A 978 22.88 19.11 -36.35
CA LYS A 978 21.95 18.20 -37.03
C LYS A 978 21.35 17.15 -36.09
N SER A 979 20.04 16.97 -36.19
CA SER A 979 19.26 15.87 -35.64
C SER A 979 18.83 14.91 -36.75
N LEU A 980 18.42 13.67 -36.42
CA LEU A 980 17.77 12.78 -37.40
C LEU A 980 16.43 13.32 -37.90
N ASP A 981 15.75 14.14 -37.08
CA ASP A 981 14.48 14.76 -37.48
C ASP A 981 14.65 16.08 -38.24
N HIS A 982 13.67 16.37 -39.10
CA HIS A 982 13.58 17.57 -39.92
C HIS A 982 13.12 18.81 -39.15
N LYS A 983 12.77 18.69 -37.85
CA LYS A 983 12.06 19.74 -37.11
C LYS A 983 12.97 20.93 -36.83
N ILE A 984 14.27 20.72 -36.62
CA ILE A 984 15.23 21.80 -36.37
C ILE A 984 15.42 22.71 -37.61
N PRO A 985 15.77 22.20 -38.81
CA PRO A 985 15.86 23.01 -40.02
C PRO A 985 14.57 23.76 -40.36
N GLU A 986 13.42 23.08 -40.21
CA GLU A 986 12.11 23.70 -40.44
C GLU A 986 11.82 24.81 -39.43
N PHE A 987 12.08 24.57 -38.14
CA PHE A 987 11.82 25.57 -37.10
C PHE A 987 12.74 26.80 -37.21
N MET A 988 13.97 26.62 -37.71
CA MET A 988 14.90 27.73 -37.99
C MET A 988 14.31 28.74 -38.99
N LYS A 989 13.40 28.35 -39.89
CA LYS A 989 12.70 29.27 -40.82
C LYS A 989 11.88 30.33 -40.07
N PHE A 990 11.24 29.98 -38.94
CA PHE A 990 10.56 30.96 -38.08
C PHE A 990 11.54 31.91 -37.37
N LEU A 991 12.77 31.46 -37.16
CA LEU A 991 13.84 32.23 -36.50
C LEU A 991 14.66 33.09 -37.47
N ASN A 992 14.26 33.17 -38.74
CA ASN A 992 14.89 34.02 -39.75
C ASN A 992 15.08 35.45 -39.24
N GLY A 993 16.31 35.95 -39.33
CA GLY A 993 16.71 37.25 -38.79
C GLY A 993 17.09 37.27 -37.30
N TRP A 994 17.20 36.12 -36.62
CA TRP A 994 17.83 36.04 -35.29
C TRP A 994 19.33 35.76 -35.39
N ASP A 995 20.16 36.78 -35.16
CA ASP A 995 21.63 36.65 -35.18
C ASP A 995 22.19 35.75 -34.06
N GLY A 996 21.34 35.33 -33.10
CA GLY A 996 21.73 34.55 -31.93
C GLY A 996 21.65 33.03 -32.09
N ALA A 997 21.15 32.51 -33.22
CA ALA A 997 21.24 31.09 -33.55
C ALA A 997 22.17 30.88 -34.75
N ILE A 998 23.11 29.95 -34.61
CA ILE A 998 23.96 29.49 -35.71
C ILE A 998 23.71 28.00 -35.90
N TYR A 999 23.18 27.62 -37.05
CA TYR A 999 23.02 26.22 -37.43
C TYR A 999 24.22 25.82 -38.29
N ILE A 1000 25.01 24.85 -37.81
CA ILE A 1000 26.19 24.31 -38.53
C ILE A 1000 25.90 22.94 -39.17
N GLY A 1001 24.66 22.44 -39.05
CA GLY A 1001 24.28 21.14 -39.60
C GLY A 1001 25.15 20.00 -39.06
N ASP A 1002 25.70 19.22 -39.98
CA ASP A 1002 26.71 18.18 -39.77
C ASP A 1002 28.14 18.63 -40.09
N ASN A 1003 28.35 19.89 -40.52
CA ASN A 1003 29.67 20.44 -40.75
C ASN A 1003 30.33 20.89 -39.44
N ILE A 1004 30.87 19.92 -38.70
CA ILE A 1004 31.50 20.15 -37.39
C ILE A 1004 32.75 21.05 -37.48
N GLU A 1005 33.38 21.19 -38.65
CA GLU A 1005 34.54 22.06 -38.84
C GLU A 1005 34.20 23.55 -38.64
N GLU A 1006 32.98 23.96 -38.98
CA GLU A 1006 32.47 25.33 -38.76
C GLU A 1006 32.25 25.68 -37.28
N PHE A 1007 32.40 24.72 -36.35
CA PHE A 1007 32.13 24.95 -34.92
C PHE A 1007 32.95 26.09 -34.32
N ASN A 1008 34.24 26.20 -34.65
CA ASN A 1008 35.11 27.26 -34.11
C ASN A 1008 34.70 28.64 -34.65
N ASP A 1009 34.29 28.72 -35.91
CA ASP A 1009 33.79 29.96 -36.52
C ASP A 1009 32.42 30.35 -35.96
N ALA A 1010 31.56 29.38 -35.67
CA ALA A 1010 30.30 29.62 -34.95
C ALA A 1010 30.54 30.18 -33.54
N VAL A 1011 31.52 29.67 -32.79
CA VAL A 1011 31.92 30.20 -31.48
C VAL A 1011 32.45 31.64 -31.59
N ASN A 1012 33.34 31.91 -32.56
CA ASN A 1012 33.88 33.24 -32.83
C ASN A 1012 32.77 34.24 -33.21
N LYS A 1013 31.83 33.80 -34.05
CA LYS A 1013 30.66 34.60 -34.46
C LYS A 1013 29.77 34.92 -33.27
N ILE A 1014 29.46 33.96 -32.39
CA ILE A 1014 28.72 34.22 -31.13
C ILE A 1014 29.45 35.23 -30.23
N ALA A 1015 30.77 35.13 -30.11
CA ALA A 1015 31.57 36.03 -29.28
C ALA A 1015 31.55 37.49 -29.76
N SER A 1016 31.30 37.73 -31.06
CA SER A 1016 31.30 39.07 -31.68
C SER A 1016 29.93 39.78 -31.71
N LEU A 1017 28.85 39.14 -31.26
CA LEU A 1017 27.48 39.68 -31.30
C LEU A 1017 27.28 40.90 -30.38
N LYS A 1018 27.41 42.12 -30.93
CA LYS A 1018 27.21 43.39 -30.20
C LYS A 1018 25.75 43.80 -29.99
N SER A 1019 24.89 43.52 -30.96
CA SER A 1019 23.44 43.60 -30.85
C SER A 1019 22.82 42.39 -31.56
N LYS A 1020 21.60 42.05 -31.21
CA LYS A 1020 20.89 40.88 -31.74
C LYS A 1020 19.52 41.37 -32.22
N LYS A 1021 19.20 41.19 -33.50
CA LYS A 1021 17.83 41.29 -33.99
C LYS A 1021 17.03 40.10 -33.44
N TYR A 1022 15.72 40.23 -33.26
CA TYR A 1022 14.84 39.11 -32.91
C TYR A 1022 13.58 39.13 -33.77
N PRO A 1023 13.17 37.98 -34.32
CA PRO A 1023 11.83 37.83 -34.83
C PRO A 1023 10.82 37.90 -33.68
N ASN A 1024 9.68 38.57 -33.93
CA ASN A 1024 8.58 38.68 -32.99
C ASN A 1024 7.53 37.59 -33.26
N LEU A 1025 7.75 36.39 -32.72
CA LEU A 1025 6.80 35.27 -32.92
C LEU A 1025 5.42 35.46 -32.25
N ASN A 1026 5.19 36.55 -31.48
CA ASN A 1026 3.89 36.80 -30.87
C ASN A 1026 2.76 37.03 -31.88
N GLU A 1027 3.07 37.60 -33.05
CA GLU A 1027 2.07 37.89 -34.08
C GLU A 1027 1.38 36.63 -34.61
N TYR A 1028 2.11 35.50 -34.65
CA TYR A 1028 1.55 34.20 -34.94
C TYR A 1028 0.52 33.79 -33.88
N PHE A 1029 0.80 33.97 -32.60
CA PHE A 1029 -0.13 33.61 -31.54
C PHE A 1029 -1.31 34.59 -31.43
N ASP A 1030 -1.10 35.88 -31.72
CA ASP A 1030 -2.20 36.86 -31.86
C ASP A 1030 -3.12 36.50 -33.05
N LYS A 1031 -2.58 35.94 -34.14
CA LYS A 1031 -3.35 35.40 -35.27
C LYS A 1031 -4.08 34.11 -34.89
N MET A 1032 -3.42 33.17 -34.21
CA MET A 1032 -4.01 31.92 -33.72
C MET A 1032 -5.21 32.20 -32.80
N ALA A 1033 -5.07 33.13 -31.85
CA ALA A 1033 -6.14 33.54 -30.96
C ALA A 1033 -7.35 34.10 -31.72
N ARG A 1034 -7.13 34.97 -32.72
CA ARG A 1034 -8.21 35.49 -33.59
C ARG A 1034 -8.94 34.38 -34.36
N ILE A 1035 -8.23 33.36 -34.83
CA ILE A 1035 -8.84 32.24 -35.58
C ILE A 1035 -9.68 31.35 -34.64
N ILE A 1036 -9.16 30.99 -33.47
CA ILE A 1036 -9.90 30.25 -32.44
C ILE A 1036 -11.17 31.02 -32.03
N GLU A 1037 -11.04 32.34 -31.80
CA GLU A 1037 -12.16 33.23 -31.46
C GLU A 1037 -13.22 33.31 -32.57
N GLN A 1038 -12.82 33.25 -33.85
CA GLN A 1038 -13.72 33.21 -35.00
C GLN A 1038 -14.37 31.84 -35.24
N LYS A 1039 -13.82 30.74 -34.72
CA LYS A 1039 -14.27 29.36 -34.98
C LYS A 1039 -15.06 28.76 -33.81
N LYS A 1040 -14.86 29.22 -32.57
CA LYS A 1040 -15.57 28.72 -31.40
C LYS A 1040 -17.10 28.85 -31.53
N GLY A 1041 -17.83 27.81 -31.15
CA GLY A 1041 -19.30 27.79 -31.11
C GLY A 1041 -20.01 27.69 -32.47
N LYS A 1042 -19.27 27.61 -33.60
CA LYS A 1042 -19.86 27.52 -34.95
C LYS A 1042 -20.23 26.08 -35.35
N ASN A 1043 -21.12 25.45 -34.58
CA ASN A 1043 -21.71 24.15 -34.92
C ASN A 1043 -23.23 24.18 -35.16
N SER A 1044 -23.93 25.32 -35.00
CA SER A 1044 -25.40 25.36 -35.09
C SER A 1044 -25.99 25.65 -36.49
N ASP A 1045 -25.31 26.42 -37.35
CA ASP A 1045 -25.91 26.93 -38.59
C ASP A 1045 -24.92 26.93 -39.78
N ARG A 1046 -24.72 25.75 -40.40
CA ARG A 1046 -24.26 25.56 -41.81
C ARG A 1046 -24.37 24.11 -42.30
#